data_AF-A0A537XHB1-F1
#
_entry.id   AF-A0A537XHB1-F1
#
_cell.length_a   1.000
_cell.length_b   1.000
_cell.length_c   1.000
_cell.angle_alpha   90.00
_cell.angle_beta   90.00
_cell.angle_gamma   90.00
#
_symmetry.space_group_name_H-M   'P 1'
#
loop_
_entity.id
_entity.type
_entity.pdbx_description
1 polymer ?
#
loop_
_entity_poly.entity_id
_entity_poly.type
_entity_poly.pdbx_seq_one_letter_code
_entity_poly.pdbx_strand_id
1 'polypeptide(L)'
;MAKEGDAIPTGKAIRTPPSIPALIAALAATAVLTVGLGAPPSAQAISRQRANRVALRVLGTAKLRRPVVLFGLPRSLAKGTRVMEAGPGPTTRKKTKFKRTRFGLKAITRVANARLPRRAWLFWEDLLPYGEFQHPSILLLIDDRTGRVLRRQAESLFPLVNGRLAAFLRSPRAYGSGGFRVFANFPPAGAGRAAATTASRTRAPPLAAAALAAPPNLTGSCVITIGDRVDPLFGGSFKLIAQVARELHLSHYDAKDGIALDAEVNYQIRHGCRDVLIVIAGHGFPAVGSNYKDPNTGQAVPESGFAQVGLQYSAGKDSQGKDIVRSDYLDSEAVRKIMKKHRHVGFKLVVDSCFSGRWMQLFDVPNLRFIATGSRSDQFGFGAVPATYDDGQHFMFPTGSQKAGVITYNPAVMLEDHTTNPNLAQPFINGILRGLDFWAHSDADRATTGDDLAKALVVAFAHEGENNFIAQKGTATPQVLDESGRMPEGGPVVETEDFGSDLAEDPFAALGDFFADVAYIPNTVAAKPRLRGAQARGYIASATAPADGTVTQITVKGNAVSGDMPGPGGSEPIRFSVARPQPDGRLVVITTTNPPFTLPGTPGTYTYDMSKTSFPCCKLKKGDVVTLDARGGRFAVFGRVPGSVTDTFSMAGPTFDAGTTWTPTHHPDVELLMRVTERPG
;
A
#
# COMPACT_ATOMS: atom_id res chain seq x y z
N MET A 1 -46.16 23.42 -42.44
CA MET A 1 -47.56 23.62 -42.89
C MET A 1 -48.31 22.34 -42.50
N ALA A 2 -49.27 22.37 -41.57
CA ALA A 2 -50.60 22.99 -41.66
C ALA A 2 -51.51 22.20 -42.64
N LYS A 3 -52.77 21.86 -42.33
CA LYS A 3 -53.63 22.06 -41.14
C LYS A 3 -54.95 21.27 -41.35
N GLU A 4 -55.76 21.11 -40.29
CA GLU A 4 -57.25 20.88 -40.33
C GLU A 4 -57.80 19.63 -41.07
N GLY A 5 -59.03 19.14 -40.83
CA GLY A 5 -60.05 19.51 -39.82
C GLY A 5 -61.41 18.79 -40.05
N ASP A 6 -62.18 18.64 -38.97
CA ASP A 6 -63.67 18.62 -38.87
C ASP A 6 -64.57 17.56 -39.57
N ALA A 7 -64.84 16.46 -38.85
CA ALA A 7 -66.04 16.17 -38.01
C ALA A 7 -67.54 16.30 -38.48
N ILE A 8 -68.36 15.37 -37.92
CA ILE A 8 -69.85 15.31 -37.64
C ILE A 8 -70.89 15.27 -38.81
N PRO A 9 -72.19 14.86 -38.62
CA PRO A 9 -72.89 14.21 -37.47
C PRO A 9 -73.96 13.09 -37.76
N THR A 10 -74.63 12.65 -36.68
CA THR A 10 -75.99 12.04 -36.52
C THR A 10 -76.11 10.50 -36.37
N GLY A 11 -76.97 9.94 -35.50
CA GLY A 11 -77.70 10.50 -34.34
C GLY A 11 -78.98 9.71 -33.95
N LYS A 12 -79.26 9.53 -32.63
CA LYS A 12 -80.61 9.54 -31.96
C LYS A 12 -80.54 9.04 -30.50
N ALA A 13 -81.50 9.49 -29.68
CA ALA A 13 -81.61 9.18 -28.25
C ALA A 13 -83.09 8.95 -27.84
N ILE A 14 -83.35 8.20 -26.75
CA ILE A 14 -84.68 8.11 -26.09
C ILE A 14 -84.57 8.11 -24.55
N ARG A 15 -85.03 9.22 -23.95
CA ARG A 15 -85.77 9.49 -22.69
C ARG A 15 -85.71 8.58 -21.43
N THR A 16 -85.65 9.26 -20.27
CA THR A 16 -86.03 8.88 -18.88
C THR A 16 -87.35 9.61 -18.48
N PRO A 17 -87.89 9.70 -17.22
CA PRO A 17 -87.68 9.03 -15.89
C PRO A 17 -89.05 8.54 -15.24
N PRO A 18 -89.43 8.79 -13.94
CA PRO A 18 -89.09 8.11 -12.65
C PRO A 18 -90.30 7.57 -11.79
N SER A 19 -90.07 6.91 -10.64
CA SER A 19 -91.01 6.90 -9.47
C SER A 19 -90.43 6.42 -8.11
N ILE A 20 -91.01 6.95 -7.01
CA ILE A 20 -90.68 6.88 -5.55
C ILE A 20 -92.00 7.25 -4.78
N PRO A 21 -92.32 6.91 -3.49
CA PRO A 21 -91.64 6.16 -2.38
C PRO A 21 -92.50 5.04 -1.72
N ALA A 22 -92.03 4.42 -0.61
CA ALA A 22 -92.88 4.06 0.56
C ALA A 22 -92.06 3.87 1.89
N LEU A 23 -92.73 4.00 3.04
CA LEU A 23 -92.19 4.15 4.41
C LEU A 23 -92.44 2.91 5.31
N ILE A 24 -91.56 2.68 6.33
CA ILE A 24 -91.81 2.37 7.78
C ILE A 24 -92.92 1.33 8.14
N ALA A 25 -92.79 0.31 9.03
CA ALA A 25 -92.04 0.19 10.30
C ALA A 25 -91.83 -1.28 10.78
N ALA A 26 -91.15 -1.42 11.94
CA ALA A 26 -91.31 -2.43 13.01
C ALA A 26 -90.07 -3.29 13.38
N LEU A 27 -89.87 -3.42 14.70
CA LEU A 27 -88.65 -3.77 15.44
C LEU A 27 -88.27 -5.27 15.52
N ALA A 28 -86.98 -5.47 15.86
CA ALA A 28 -86.42 -6.51 16.76
C ALA A 28 -86.24 -7.96 16.27
N ALA A 29 -84.98 -8.34 15.98
CA ALA A 29 -84.18 -9.21 16.87
C ALA A 29 -82.74 -9.47 16.34
N THR A 30 -81.75 -9.01 17.11
CA THR A 30 -80.45 -9.65 17.39
C THR A 30 -79.77 -10.52 16.32
N ALA A 31 -78.97 -9.91 15.44
CA ALA A 31 -77.80 -10.57 14.83
C ALA A 31 -76.70 -9.54 14.52
N VAL A 32 -75.75 -9.36 15.44
CA VAL A 32 -74.55 -8.54 15.19
C VAL A 32 -73.60 -9.32 14.31
N LEU A 33 -73.78 -9.21 12.98
CA LEU A 33 -72.71 -9.55 12.04
C LEU A 33 -71.69 -8.41 12.05
N THR A 34 -70.65 -8.56 12.88
CA THR A 34 -69.42 -7.78 12.76
C THR A 34 -68.75 -8.12 11.44
N VAL A 35 -69.11 -7.40 10.38
CA VAL A 35 -68.34 -7.35 9.13
C VAL A 35 -67.01 -6.70 9.48
N GLY A 36 -66.03 -7.54 9.83
CA GLY A 36 -64.68 -7.12 10.08
C GLY A 36 -64.13 -6.46 8.82
N LEU A 37 -63.97 -5.14 8.86
CA LEU A 37 -63.20 -4.36 7.90
C LEU A 37 -61.75 -4.86 7.91
N GLY A 38 -61.49 -5.92 7.15
CA GLY A 38 -60.17 -6.47 6.96
C GLY A 38 -59.28 -5.38 6.36
N ALA A 39 -58.36 -4.86 7.18
CA ALA A 39 -57.34 -3.94 6.70
C ALA A 39 -56.65 -4.54 5.46
N PRO A 40 -56.33 -3.74 4.43
CA PRO A 40 -55.64 -4.25 3.25
C PRO A 40 -54.38 -4.98 3.73
N PRO A 41 -54.16 -6.24 3.32
CA PRO A 41 -53.18 -7.10 3.98
C PRO A 41 -51.83 -6.41 3.96
N SER A 42 -51.36 -6.01 5.15
CA SER A 42 -50.10 -5.30 5.39
C SER A 42 -48.99 -6.06 4.69
N ALA A 43 -48.64 -5.63 3.46
CA ALA A 43 -48.04 -6.52 2.47
C ALA A 43 -46.79 -7.17 3.05
N GLN A 44 -46.93 -8.43 3.44
CA GLN A 44 -46.03 -9.05 4.40
C GLN A 44 -44.66 -9.19 3.75
N ALA A 45 -43.61 -8.93 4.54
CA ALA A 45 -42.25 -9.16 4.07
C ALA A 45 -42.13 -10.61 3.59
N ILE A 46 -41.53 -10.81 2.42
CA ILE A 46 -41.37 -12.14 1.84
C ILE A 46 -40.56 -13.01 2.79
N SER A 47 -40.98 -14.25 2.98
CA SER A 47 -40.20 -15.19 3.79
C SER A 47 -38.83 -15.44 3.16
N ARG A 48 -37.83 -15.78 3.99
CA ARG A 48 -36.50 -16.20 3.54
C ARG A 48 -36.58 -17.27 2.44
N GLN A 49 -37.45 -18.26 2.61
CA GLN A 49 -37.67 -19.31 1.61
C GLN A 49 -38.15 -18.75 0.26
N ARG A 50 -39.06 -17.76 0.26
CA ARG A 50 -39.51 -17.09 -0.97
C ARG A 50 -38.37 -16.31 -1.61
N ALA A 51 -37.56 -15.59 -0.83
CA ALA A 51 -36.38 -14.90 -1.32
C ALA A 51 -35.35 -15.86 -1.94
N ASN A 52 -35.03 -16.98 -1.26
CA ASN A 52 -34.14 -18.03 -1.76
C ASN A 52 -34.61 -18.60 -3.11
N ARG A 53 -35.91 -18.89 -3.26
CA ARG A 53 -36.49 -19.39 -4.53
C ARG A 53 -36.39 -18.37 -5.66
N VAL A 54 -36.52 -17.07 -5.36
CA VAL A 54 -36.30 -16.01 -6.37
C VAL A 54 -34.81 -15.92 -6.73
N ALA A 55 -33.91 -15.97 -5.75
CA ALA A 55 -32.46 -15.92 -6.00
C ALA A 55 -31.99 -17.05 -6.94
N LEU A 56 -32.35 -18.30 -6.62
CA LEU A 56 -32.02 -19.47 -7.42
C LEU A 56 -32.56 -19.37 -8.86
N ARG A 57 -33.77 -18.83 -9.04
CA ARG A 57 -34.38 -18.62 -10.36
C ARG A 57 -33.67 -17.52 -11.16
N VAL A 58 -33.34 -16.41 -10.52
CA VAL A 58 -32.74 -15.21 -11.15
C VAL A 58 -31.27 -15.43 -11.52
N LEU A 59 -30.55 -16.21 -10.72
CA LEU A 59 -29.14 -16.51 -10.95
C LEU A 59 -28.96 -17.74 -11.84
N GLY A 60 -29.85 -18.73 -11.72
CA GLY A 60 -29.74 -19.99 -12.46
C GLY A 60 -28.67 -20.93 -11.89
N THR A 61 -28.20 -20.69 -10.67
CA THR A 61 -27.09 -21.38 -9.98
C THR A 61 -27.13 -22.90 -10.14
N ALA A 62 -28.31 -23.51 -9.99
CA ALA A 62 -28.50 -24.96 -10.07
C ALA A 62 -28.27 -25.57 -11.48
N LYS A 63 -28.11 -24.74 -12.51
CA LYS A 63 -27.76 -25.18 -13.88
C LYS A 63 -26.25 -25.21 -14.14
N LEU A 64 -25.43 -24.70 -13.21
CA LEU A 64 -23.98 -24.64 -13.37
C LEU A 64 -23.36 -26.04 -13.15
N ARG A 65 -22.48 -26.44 -14.07
CA ARG A 65 -21.72 -27.71 -14.02
C ARG A 65 -20.33 -27.57 -13.38
N ARG A 66 -19.93 -26.35 -13.00
CA ARG A 66 -18.71 -26.03 -12.22
C ARG A 66 -19.06 -25.83 -10.75
N PRO A 67 -18.14 -26.04 -9.79
CA PRO A 67 -18.38 -25.75 -8.38
C PRO A 67 -18.94 -24.33 -8.18
N VAL A 68 -20.01 -24.20 -7.41
CA VAL A 68 -20.64 -22.91 -7.06
C VAL A 68 -21.28 -22.98 -5.67
N VAL A 69 -21.26 -21.87 -4.92
CA VAL A 69 -22.11 -21.68 -3.72
C VAL A 69 -22.98 -20.44 -3.90
N LEU A 70 -24.27 -20.57 -3.66
CA LEU A 70 -25.15 -19.42 -3.44
C LEU A 70 -25.30 -19.18 -1.94
N PHE A 71 -24.84 -18.02 -1.48
CA PHE A 71 -25.03 -17.53 -0.13
C PHE A 71 -26.26 -16.63 -0.03
N GLY A 72 -26.90 -16.61 1.15
CA GLY A 72 -28.01 -15.71 1.47
C GLY A 72 -28.15 -15.49 2.97
N LEU A 73 -28.23 -14.21 3.39
CA LEU A 73 -28.35 -13.86 4.81
C LEU A 73 -29.64 -14.42 5.44
N PRO A 74 -29.62 -14.77 6.75
CA PRO A 74 -30.79 -15.31 7.45
C PRO A 74 -31.90 -14.29 7.69
N ARG A 75 -31.60 -12.99 7.56
CA ARG A 75 -32.53 -11.86 7.70
C ARG A 75 -32.27 -10.83 6.60
N SER A 76 -33.31 -10.10 6.20
CA SER A 76 -33.16 -8.95 5.29
C SER A 76 -32.35 -7.82 5.94
N LEU A 77 -31.49 -7.18 5.14
CA LEU A 77 -30.77 -5.96 5.49
C LEU A 77 -31.75 -4.81 5.69
N ALA A 78 -31.44 -3.92 6.63
CA ALA A 78 -32.25 -2.75 6.92
C ALA A 78 -32.22 -1.72 5.78
N LYS A 79 -33.29 -0.92 5.69
CA LYS A 79 -33.23 0.36 4.93
C LYS A 79 -32.05 1.19 5.48
N GLY A 80 -31.29 1.82 4.60
CA GLY A 80 -30.12 2.61 5.00
C GLY A 80 -28.79 1.85 4.98
N THR A 81 -28.79 0.51 4.99
CA THR A 81 -27.56 -0.30 4.88
C THR A 81 -26.81 -0.01 3.58
N ARG A 82 -25.49 -0.14 3.58
CA ARG A 82 -24.62 0.00 2.41
C ARG A 82 -24.09 -1.36 1.97
N VAL A 83 -24.14 -1.62 0.66
CA VAL A 83 -23.64 -2.87 0.06
C VAL A 83 -22.76 -2.52 -1.13
N MET A 84 -21.48 -2.89 -1.08
CA MET A 84 -20.47 -2.54 -2.08
C MET A 84 -19.51 -3.71 -2.32
N GLU A 85 -18.79 -3.67 -3.44
CA GLU A 85 -17.65 -4.55 -3.72
C GLU A 85 -16.42 -4.05 -2.92
N ALA A 86 -15.53 -4.95 -2.49
CA ALA A 86 -14.35 -4.59 -1.69
C ALA A 86 -13.27 -3.78 -2.43
N GLY A 87 -13.34 -3.68 -3.76
CA GLY A 87 -12.39 -2.94 -4.59
C GLY A 87 -12.93 -2.65 -6.00
N PRO A 88 -12.06 -2.26 -6.95
CA PRO A 88 -12.47 -1.88 -8.30
C PRO A 88 -12.68 -3.08 -9.25
N GLY A 89 -13.85 -3.72 -9.23
CA GLY A 89 -14.21 -4.79 -10.17
C GLY A 89 -14.76 -4.36 -11.54
N PRO A 90 -15.23 -5.33 -12.35
CA PRO A 90 -15.65 -5.15 -13.75
C PRO A 90 -16.65 -4.01 -13.99
N THR A 91 -17.54 -3.76 -13.02
CA THR A 91 -18.61 -2.76 -13.13
C THR A 91 -18.23 -1.38 -12.59
N THR A 92 -17.10 -1.27 -11.88
CA THR A 92 -16.57 -0.01 -11.33
C THR A 92 -15.33 0.48 -12.08
N ARG A 93 -14.65 -0.38 -12.86
CA ARG A 93 -13.52 -0.02 -13.74
C ARG A 93 -13.78 1.20 -14.64
N LYS A 94 -14.97 1.32 -15.26
CA LYS A 94 -15.37 2.50 -16.07
C LYS A 94 -15.52 3.81 -15.29
N LYS A 95 -15.55 3.76 -13.95
CA LYS A 95 -15.62 4.90 -13.01
C LYS A 95 -14.28 5.18 -12.32
N THR A 96 -13.23 4.47 -12.74
CA THR A 96 -11.86 4.61 -12.25
C THR A 96 -11.12 5.61 -13.13
N LYS A 97 -10.59 6.69 -12.54
CA LYS A 97 -9.69 7.62 -13.24
C LYS A 97 -8.25 7.26 -12.91
N PHE A 98 -7.42 7.04 -13.92
CA PHE A 98 -6.00 6.77 -13.78
C PHE A 98 -5.19 8.05 -13.99
N LYS A 99 -4.15 8.26 -13.17
CA LYS A 99 -3.21 9.37 -13.28
C LYS A 99 -1.80 8.87 -13.00
N ARG A 100 -0.92 8.94 -13.99
CA ARG A 100 0.51 8.63 -13.81
C ARG A 100 1.15 9.65 -12.84
N THR A 101 2.03 9.15 -11.97
CA THR A 101 2.81 9.92 -10.98
C THR A 101 4.29 9.54 -11.15
N ARG A 102 5.21 10.21 -10.44
CA ARG A 102 6.64 9.87 -10.44
C ARG A 102 6.98 8.54 -9.72
N PHE A 103 6.00 7.90 -9.11
CA PHE A 103 6.14 6.65 -8.34
C PHE A 103 5.21 5.52 -8.83
N GLY A 104 4.39 5.74 -9.87
CA GLY A 104 3.43 4.73 -10.32
C GLY A 104 2.21 5.32 -11.05
N LEU A 105 1.06 4.63 -10.95
CA LEU A 105 -0.14 4.91 -11.74
C LEU A 105 -1.40 5.08 -10.89
N LYS A 106 -1.43 6.11 -10.03
CA LYS A 106 -2.54 6.42 -9.11
C LYS A 106 -3.94 6.29 -9.74
N ALA A 107 -4.76 5.40 -9.18
CA ALA A 107 -6.13 5.14 -9.61
C ALA A 107 -7.15 5.64 -8.59
N ILE A 108 -8.21 6.29 -9.07
CA ILE A 108 -9.26 6.92 -8.25
C ILE A 108 -10.63 6.37 -8.67
N THR A 109 -11.16 5.42 -7.89
CA THR A 109 -12.45 4.78 -8.14
C THR A 109 -13.55 5.42 -7.30
N ARG A 110 -14.50 6.11 -7.95
CA ARG A 110 -15.62 6.74 -7.24
C ARG A 110 -16.80 5.77 -7.04
N VAL A 111 -16.70 4.83 -6.10
CA VAL A 111 -17.78 3.86 -5.74
C VAL A 111 -19.03 4.56 -5.18
N ALA A 112 -20.22 4.27 -5.71
CA ALA A 112 -21.45 4.93 -5.26
C ALA A 112 -21.87 4.46 -3.85
N ASN A 113 -21.91 5.38 -2.89
CA ASN A 113 -22.30 5.17 -1.49
C ASN A 113 -23.84 5.05 -1.32
N ALA A 114 -24.49 4.37 -2.27
CA ALA A 114 -25.93 4.22 -2.30
C ALA A 114 -26.40 3.38 -1.10
N ARG A 115 -27.17 4.01 -0.22
CA ARG A 115 -27.87 3.31 0.86
C ARG A 115 -29.07 2.56 0.29
N LEU A 116 -29.38 1.39 0.83
CA LEU A 116 -30.58 0.64 0.44
C LEU A 116 -31.83 1.51 0.66
N PRO A 117 -32.65 1.78 -0.39
CA PRO A 117 -33.81 2.66 -0.27
C PRO A 117 -34.95 2.02 0.55
N ARG A 118 -34.93 0.70 0.69
CA ARG A 118 -35.85 -0.13 1.47
C ARG A 118 -35.14 -1.42 1.90
N ARG A 119 -35.76 -2.21 2.77
CA ARG A 119 -35.20 -3.48 3.27
C ARG A 119 -34.97 -4.44 2.09
N ALA A 120 -33.90 -5.25 2.16
CA ALA A 120 -33.54 -6.16 1.08
C ALA A 120 -32.86 -7.44 1.56
N TRP A 121 -33.17 -8.57 0.96
CA TRP A 121 -32.41 -9.80 1.09
C TRP A 121 -31.13 -9.70 0.26
N LEU A 122 -29.98 -10.02 0.87
CA LEU A 122 -28.69 -10.09 0.19
C LEU A 122 -28.34 -11.54 -0.09
N PHE A 123 -28.01 -11.80 -1.35
CA PHE A 123 -27.47 -13.03 -1.88
C PHE A 123 -26.15 -12.76 -2.60
N TRP A 124 -25.26 -13.74 -2.60
CA TRP A 124 -24.00 -13.68 -3.30
C TRP A 124 -23.68 -15.06 -3.87
N GLU A 125 -23.50 -15.14 -5.18
CA GLU A 125 -23.15 -16.35 -5.91
C GLU A 125 -21.64 -16.39 -6.09
N ASP A 126 -20.99 -17.32 -5.40
CA ASP A 126 -19.57 -17.62 -5.49
C ASP A 126 -19.34 -18.65 -6.60
N LEU A 127 -18.83 -18.21 -7.76
CA LEU A 127 -18.57 -19.07 -8.92
C LEU A 127 -17.19 -19.73 -8.87
N LEU A 128 -16.42 -19.52 -7.80
CA LEU A 128 -15.16 -20.20 -7.49
C LEU A 128 -15.08 -20.47 -5.98
N PRO A 129 -15.87 -21.43 -5.46
CA PRO A 129 -15.96 -21.70 -4.03
C PRO A 129 -14.59 -21.91 -3.37
N TYR A 130 -14.39 -21.27 -2.22
CA TYR A 130 -13.11 -21.20 -1.49
C TYR A 130 -11.95 -20.54 -2.27
N GLY A 131 -12.25 -19.82 -3.36
CA GLY A 131 -11.30 -18.95 -4.04
C GLY A 131 -11.12 -17.64 -3.28
N GLU A 132 -9.91 -17.34 -2.82
CA GLU A 132 -9.67 -16.21 -1.90
C GLU A 132 -9.22 -14.91 -2.58
N PHE A 133 -8.98 -14.93 -3.90
CA PHE A 133 -8.55 -13.77 -4.70
C PHE A 133 -9.70 -13.14 -5.46
N GLN A 134 -9.39 -12.22 -6.38
CA GLN A 134 -10.36 -11.71 -7.34
C GLN A 134 -10.97 -12.88 -8.15
N HIS A 135 -12.24 -13.22 -7.90
CA HIS A 135 -12.93 -14.35 -8.53
C HIS A 135 -14.33 -13.95 -9.00
N PRO A 136 -14.84 -14.54 -10.09
CA PRO A 136 -16.17 -14.23 -10.60
C PRO A 136 -17.23 -14.50 -9.54
N SER A 137 -18.05 -13.49 -9.25
CA SER A 137 -19.19 -13.68 -8.37
C SER A 137 -20.35 -12.77 -8.76
N ILE A 138 -21.55 -13.07 -8.25
CA ILE A 138 -22.74 -12.27 -8.54
C ILE A 138 -23.42 -11.83 -7.24
N LEU A 139 -23.37 -10.53 -6.95
CA LEU A 139 -24.18 -9.92 -5.91
C LEU A 139 -25.62 -9.75 -6.40
N LEU A 140 -26.58 -10.23 -5.62
CA LEU A 140 -28.00 -10.05 -5.85
C LEU A 140 -28.70 -9.48 -4.61
N LEU A 141 -29.44 -8.39 -4.81
CA LEU A 141 -30.33 -7.80 -3.81
C LEU A 141 -31.78 -7.97 -4.24
N ILE A 142 -32.61 -8.52 -3.35
CA ILE A 142 -34.05 -8.76 -3.58
C ILE A 142 -34.86 -7.95 -2.57
N ASP A 143 -35.90 -7.27 -3.05
CA ASP A 143 -36.79 -6.45 -2.26
C ASP A 143 -37.56 -7.25 -1.20
N ASP A 144 -37.47 -6.83 0.06
CA ASP A 144 -38.06 -7.53 1.21
C ASP A 144 -39.59 -7.59 1.19
N ARG A 145 -40.26 -6.66 0.49
CA ARG A 145 -41.74 -6.57 0.45
C ARG A 145 -42.34 -7.20 -0.80
N THR A 146 -41.65 -7.10 -1.94
CA THR A 146 -42.21 -7.44 -3.27
C THR A 146 -41.52 -8.63 -3.92
N GLY A 147 -40.33 -9.04 -3.47
CA GLY A 147 -39.53 -10.06 -4.14
C GLY A 147 -38.98 -9.66 -5.51
N ARG A 148 -39.07 -8.38 -5.89
CA ARG A 148 -38.44 -7.84 -7.11
C ARG A 148 -36.94 -7.68 -6.91
N VAL A 149 -36.16 -7.88 -7.96
CA VAL A 149 -34.71 -7.63 -7.93
C VAL A 149 -34.45 -6.12 -7.81
N LEU A 150 -33.59 -5.73 -6.87
CA LEU A 150 -33.14 -4.34 -6.68
C LEU A 150 -31.80 -4.07 -7.37
N ARG A 151 -30.91 -5.07 -7.36
CA ARG A 151 -29.57 -5.02 -7.97
C ARG A 151 -29.15 -6.45 -8.29
N ARG A 152 -28.65 -6.68 -9.50
CA ARG A 152 -27.87 -7.87 -9.88
C ARG A 152 -26.59 -7.34 -10.50
N GLN A 153 -25.44 -7.69 -9.92
CA GLN A 153 -24.16 -7.13 -10.31
C GLN A 153 -23.12 -8.24 -10.38
N ALA A 154 -22.40 -8.32 -11.49
CA ALA A 154 -21.16 -9.10 -11.55
C ALA A 154 -20.12 -8.36 -10.71
N GLU A 155 -19.68 -9.03 -9.66
CA GLU A 155 -18.57 -8.60 -8.82
C GLU A 155 -17.37 -9.51 -9.12
N SER A 156 -16.21 -9.08 -8.66
CA SER A 156 -14.95 -9.79 -8.73
C SER A 156 -14.27 -9.91 -7.37
N LEU A 157 -14.69 -9.10 -6.41
CA LEU A 157 -14.20 -9.10 -5.03
C LEU A 157 -15.37 -9.26 -4.06
N PHE A 158 -15.05 -9.55 -2.81
CA PHE A 158 -16.03 -9.86 -1.78
C PHE A 158 -17.07 -8.73 -1.54
N PRO A 159 -18.34 -9.08 -1.25
CA PRO A 159 -19.36 -8.13 -0.87
C PRO A 159 -19.15 -7.60 0.57
N LEU A 160 -19.02 -6.28 0.68
CA LEU A 160 -18.99 -5.56 1.94
C LEU A 160 -20.39 -5.05 2.32
N VAL A 161 -20.81 -5.36 3.54
CA VAL A 161 -22.00 -4.79 4.20
C VAL A 161 -21.53 -3.76 5.23
N ASN A 162 -21.85 -2.49 5.00
CA ASN A 162 -21.36 -1.34 5.79
C ASN A 162 -19.82 -1.31 5.96
N GLY A 163 -19.06 -1.66 4.91
CA GLY A 163 -17.59 -1.64 4.94
C GLY A 163 -16.95 -2.82 5.67
N ARG A 164 -17.71 -3.85 6.04
CA ARG A 164 -17.21 -5.11 6.62
C ARG A 164 -17.66 -6.27 5.76
N LEU A 165 -16.90 -7.37 5.72
CA LEU A 165 -17.31 -8.60 5.04
C LEU A 165 -18.74 -9.01 5.43
N ALA A 166 -19.51 -9.46 4.43
CA ALA A 166 -20.82 -10.06 4.64
C ALA A 166 -20.73 -11.23 5.63
N ALA A 167 -21.79 -11.51 6.40
CA ALA A 167 -21.69 -12.41 7.54
C ALA A 167 -21.11 -13.80 7.21
N PHE A 168 -21.48 -14.36 6.05
CA PHE A 168 -20.99 -15.63 5.51
C PHE A 168 -19.52 -15.64 5.03
N LEU A 169 -18.85 -14.49 5.04
CA LEU A 169 -17.42 -14.34 4.70
C LEU A 169 -16.57 -13.95 5.90
N ARG A 170 -17.15 -13.79 7.09
CA ARG A 170 -16.40 -13.34 8.28
C ARG A 170 -15.56 -14.43 8.92
N SER A 171 -15.81 -15.68 8.57
CA SER A 171 -15.07 -16.84 9.03
C SER A 171 -15.40 -18.09 8.21
N PRO A 172 -14.53 -19.11 8.21
CA PRO A 172 -14.82 -20.47 7.72
C PRO A 172 -16.18 -21.00 8.17
N ARG A 173 -16.44 -20.91 9.48
CA ARG A 173 -17.72 -21.23 10.12
C ARG A 173 -18.91 -20.67 9.35
N ALA A 174 -18.85 -19.37 9.04
CA ALA A 174 -19.93 -18.70 8.36
C ALA A 174 -20.01 -19.03 6.85
N TYR A 175 -18.90 -19.41 6.22
CA TYR A 175 -18.84 -19.88 4.84
C TYR A 175 -19.37 -21.31 4.69
N GLY A 176 -19.04 -22.21 5.63
CA GLY A 176 -19.52 -23.59 5.64
C GLY A 176 -20.99 -23.73 6.06
N SER A 177 -21.48 -22.83 6.92
CA SER A 177 -22.79 -22.96 7.58
C SER A 177 -23.98 -23.00 6.60
N GLY A 178 -24.80 -24.06 6.74
CA GLY A 178 -26.15 -24.13 6.14
C GLY A 178 -27.10 -23.02 6.63
N GLY A 179 -26.73 -22.31 7.71
CA GLY A 179 -27.37 -21.07 8.11
C GLY A 179 -27.27 -19.95 7.07
N PHE A 180 -26.28 -20.00 6.16
CA PHE A 180 -26.08 -19.04 5.07
C PHE A 180 -26.10 -19.65 3.66
N ARG A 181 -25.68 -20.90 3.48
CA ARG A 181 -25.67 -21.57 2.16
C ARG A 181 -27.10 -21.88 1.71
N VAL A 182 -27.51 -21.28 0.59
CA VAL A 182 -28.81 -21.47 -0.06
C VAL A 182 -28.76 -22.62 -1.07
N PHE A 183 -27.61 -22.82 -1.70
CA PHE A 183 -27.33 -23.92 -2.63
C PHE A 183 -25.82 -24.13 -2.77
N ALA A 184 -25.41 -25.37 -3.00
CA ALA A 184 -24.11 -25.74 -3.53
C ALA A 184 -24.26 -27.01 -4.39
N ASN A 185 -23.46 -27.16 -5.45
CA ASN A 185 -23.47 -28.33 -6.34
C ASN A 185 -22.26 -29.26 -6.14
N PHE A 186 -21.48 -29.02 -5.10
CA PHE A 186 -20.46 -29.92 -4.56
C PHE A 186 -20.85 -30.22 -3.10
N PRO A 187 -20.47 -31.38 -2.56
CA PRO A 187 -20.90 -31.78 -1.22
C PRO A 187 -20.44 -30.74 -0.16
N PRO A 188 -21.28 -30.40 0.83
CA PRO A 188 -20.73 -30.06 2.14
C PRO A 188 -19.89 -31.26 2.59
N ALA A 189 -18.67 -31.05 3.06
CA ALA A 189 -17.79 -32.14 3.46
C ALA A 189 -18.51 -33.06 4.46
N GLY A 190 -18.82 -34.28 4.01
CA GLY A 190 -19.49 -35.29 4.82
C GLY A 190 -18.46 -36.02 5.67
N ALA A 191 -18.90 -36.51 6.82
CA ALA A 191 -18.06 -37.23 7.79
C ALA A 191 -17.45 -38.52 7.19
N GLY A 192 -16.30 -38.37 6.53
CA GLY A 192 -15.45 -39.48 6.17
C GLY A 192 -14.82 -40.06 7.42
N ARG A 193 -15.35 -41.18 7.91
CA ARG A 193 -14.62 -42.05 8.85
C ARG A 193 -13.40 -42.64 8.14
N ALA A 194 -12.32 -41.87 8.04
CA ALA A 194 -11.00 -42.44 7.84
C ALA A 194 -10.66 -43.24 9.11
N ALA A 195 -10.24 -44.50 8.93
CA ALA A 195 -9.89 -45.35 10.05
C ALA A 195 -8.72 -44.73 10.83
N ALA A 196 -8.82 -44.74 12.16
CA ALA A 196 -7.73 -44.30 13.03
C ALA A 196 -6.57 -45.31 12.97
N THR A 197 -5.73 -45.21 11.95
CA THR A 197 -4.37 -45.73 12.02
C THR A 197 -3.63 -44.91 13.07
N THR A 198 -3.21 -45.59 14.13
CA THR A 198 -2.49 -45.06 15.30
C THR A 198 -1.14 -44.46 14.91
N ALA A 199 -1.16 -43.22 14.41
CA ALA A 199 0.01 -42.37 14.39
C ALA A 199 0.40 -42.06 15.84
N SER A 200 1.60 -42.49 16.23
CA SER A 200 2.07 -42.42 17.61
C SER A 200 2.05 -40.98 18.11
N ARG A 201 1.47 -40.75 19.30
CA ARG A 201 1.69 -39.51 20.06
C ARG A 201 3.12 -39.51 20.61
N THR A 202 4.11 -39.26 19.77
CA THR A 202 5.37 -38.67 20.21
C THR A 202 5.09 -37.25 20.64
N ARG A 203 4.54 -37.11 21.86
CA ARG A 203 4.61 -35.89 22.63
C ARG A 203 6.08 -35.51 22.67
N ALA A 204 6.46 -34.40 22.04
CA ALA A 204 7.82 -33.89 22.12
C ALA A 204 8.24 -33.90 23.61
N PRO A 205 9.45 -34.39 23.95
CA PRO A 205 9.91 -34.31 25.32
C PRO A 205 9.84 -32.84 25.75
N PRO A 206 9.47 -32.54 27.01
CA PRO A 206 9.63 -31.19 27.49
C PRO A 206 11.11 -30.86 27.35
N LEU A 207 11.43 -29.91 26.45
CA LEU A 207 12.75 -29.30 26.44
C LEU A 207 12.99 -28.83 27.86
N ALA A 208 14.05 -29.36 28.49
CA ALA A 208 14.49 -28.83 29.76
C ALA A 208 14.66 -27.32 29.58
N ALA A 209 14.21 -26.54 30.56
CA ALA A 209 14.33 -25.10 30.52
C ALA A 209 15.82 -24.72 30.62
N ALA A 210 16.51 -24.78 29.48
CA ALA A 210 17.74 -24.05 29.25
C ALA A 210 17.48 -22.60 29.63
N ALA A 211 18.48 -21.96 30.22
CA ALA A 211 18.35 -20.56 30.62
C ALA A 211 18.03 -19.73 29.37
N LEU A 212 16.80 -19.23 29.27
CA LEU A 212 16.32 -18.43 28.15
C LEU A 212 17.37 -17.36 27.83
N ALA A 213 17.97 -17.46 26.64
CA ALA A 213 18.92 -16.45 26.18
C ALA A 213 18.25 -15.07 26.25
N ALA A 214 19.02 -14.04 26.61
CA ALA A 214 18.54 -12.67 26.59
C ALA A 214 17.92 -12.37 25.20
N PRO A 215 16.77 -11.66 25.14
CA PRO A 215 16.05 -11.43 23.89
C PRO A 215 16.98 -10.76 22.85
N PRO A 216 16.80 -11.03 21.55
CA PRO A 216 17.69 -10.52 20.51
C PRO A 216 17.70 -8.99 20.50
N ASN A 217 18.91 -8.41 20.51
CA ASN A 217 19.11 -6.97 20.52
C ASN A 217 18.99 -6.37 19.11
N LEU A 218 17.74 -6.23 18.64
CA LEU A 218 17.43 -5.66 17.33
C LEU A 218 17.28 -4.13 17.33
N THR A 219 17.84 -3.43 18.34
CA THR A 219 17.62 -1.98 18.54
C THR A 219 18.15 -1.08 17.41
N GLY A 220 19.12 -1.55 16.62
CA GLY A 220 19.59 -0.87 15.41
C GLY A 220 18.73 -1.12 14.15
N SER A 221 17.78 -2.06 14.22
CA SER A 221 16.91 -2.45 13.11
C SER A 221 15.52 -1.79 13.20
N CYS A 222 14.91 -1.49 12.06
CA CYS A 222 13.52 -1.05 11.98
C CYS A 222 12.74 -1.74 10.85
N VAL A 223 11.43 -1.86 11.03
CA VAL A 223 10.50 -2.51 10.10
C VAL A 223 9.53 -1.48 9.53
N ILE A 224 9.56 -1.30 8.21
CA ILE A 224 8.63 -0.40 7.50
C ILE A 224 7.74 -1.23 6.59
N THR A 225 6.44 -1.12 6.79
CA THR A 225 5.44 -1.95 6.11
C THR A 225 4.62 -1.12 5.11
N ILE A 226 4.37 -1.67 3.92
CA ILE A 226 3.60 -1.00 2.86
C ILE A 226 2.74 -2.02 2.12
N GLY A 227 1.60 -1.59 1.59
CA GLY A 227 0.72 -2.53 0.88
C GLY A 227 -0.75 -2.12 0.81
N ASP A 228 -1.60 -3.10 0.54
CA ASP A 228 -3.05 -2.92 0.51
C ASP A 228 -3.63 -2.96 1.94
N ARG A 229 -4.03 -1.78 2.44
CA ARG A 229 -4.61 -1.60 3.79
C ARG A 229 -6.15 -1.59 3.78
N VAL A 230 -6.79 -1.86 2.64
CA VAL A 230 -8.25 -1.86 2.48
C VAL A 230 -8.78 -3.26 2.24
N ASP A 231 -8.06 -4.07 1.48
CA ASP A 231 -8.37 -5.48 1.29
C ASP A 231 -8.16 -6.24 2.61
N PRO A 232 -9.20 -6.87 3.19
CA PRO A 232 -9.06 -7.61 4.44
C PRO A 232 -8.09 -8.79 4.35
N LEU A 233 -7.76 -9.28 3.14
CA LEU A 233 -6.84 -10.38 2.89
C LEU A 233 -5.43 -10.13 3.48
N PHE A 234 -4.91 -8.91 3.34
CA PHE A 234 -3.59 -8.52 3.91
C PHE A 234 -3.70 -7.98 5.35
N GLY A 235 -4.93 -7.73 5.84
CA GLY A 235 -5.18 -7.18 7.17
C GLY A 235 -4.70 -8.08 8.32
N GLY A 236 -4.60 -9.39 8.10
CA GLY A 236 -3.96 -10.33 9.03
C GLY A 236 -2.44 -10.22 9.04
N SER A 237 -1.82 -10.10 7.85
CA SER A 237 -0.36 -9.97 7.70
C SER A 237 0.16 -8.75 8.45
N PHE A 238 -0.45 -7.57 8.27
CA PHE A 238 -0.02 -6.36 8.98
C PHE A 238 -0.20 -6.44 10.50
N LYS A 239 -1.19 -7.18 11.01
CA LYS A 239 -1.31 -7.43 12.46
C LYS A 239 -0.20 -8.33 12.97
N LEU A 240 0.12 -9.40 12.25
CA LEU A 240 1.18 -10.33 12.64
C LEU A 240 2.56 -9.65 12.60
N ILE A 241 2.86 -8.87 11.55
CA ILE A 241 4.10 -8.07 11.48
C ILE A 241 4.20 -7.12 12.67
N ALA A 242 3.15 -6.35 12.96
CA ALA A 242 3.14 -5.43 14.09
C ALA A 242 3.21 -6.15 15.45
N GLN A 243 2.71 -7.38 15.55
CA GLN A 243 2.83 -8.22 16.75
C GLN A 243 4.27 -8.67 16.96
N VAL A 244 4.85 -9.37 15.98
CA VAL A 244 6.22 -9.91 16.05
C VAL A 244 7.25 -8.78 16.22
N ALA A 245 7.04 -7.63 15.58
CA ALA A 245 7.89 -6.46 15.81
C ALA A 245 7.89 -5.98 17.26
N ARG A 246 6.73 -5.99 17.96
CA ARG A 246 6.69 -5.65 19.40
C ARG A 246 7.34 -6.72 20.27
N GLU A 247 7.15 -8.00 19.93
CA GLU A 247 7.71 -9.15 20.66
C GLU A 247 9.24 -9.18 20.55
N LEU A 248 9.80 -8.76 19.41
CA LEU A 248 11.25 -8.65 19.15
C LEU A 248 11.83 -7.26 19.39
N HIS A 249 11.08 -6.34 20.02
CA HIS A 249 11.47 -4.95 20.28
C HIS A 249 11.95 -4.14 19.05
N LEU A 250 11.50 -4.54 17.86
CA LEU A 250 11.72 -3.84 16.59
C LEU A 250 10.79 -2.64 16.44
N SER A 251 11.36 -1.49 16.09
CA SER A 251 10.58 -0.29 15.74
C SER A 251 9.79 -0.51 14.45
N HIS A 252 8.45 -0.38 14.52
CA HIS A 252 7.53 -0.68 13.40
C HIS A 252 6.79 0.58 12.89
N TYR A 253 6.73 0.73 11.57
CA TYR A 253 6.09 1.86 10.88
C TYR A 253 5.25 1.44 9.66
N ASP A 254 4.27 2.28 9.30
CA ASP A 254 3.30 2.05 8.22
C ASP A 254 3.39 3.13 7.12
N ALA A 255 3.89 2.75 5.94
CA ALA A 255 3.86 3.60 4.75
C ALA A 255 2.60 3.36 3.89
N LYS A 256 2.05 4.45 3.31
CA LYS A 256 0.78 4.46 2.55
C LYS A 256 0.95 4.40 1.04
N ASP A 257 2.06 4.94 0.54
CA ASP A 257 2.45 5.00 -0.87
C ASP A 257 3.98 5.14 -0.97
N GLY A 258 4.54 5.12 -2.19
CA GLY A 258 6.00 5.21 -2.39
C GLY A 258 6.63 6.52 -1.90
N ILE A 259 5.87 7.61 -1.80
CA ILE A 259 6.36 8.88 -1.21
C ILE A 259 6.49 8.70 0.30
N ALA A 260 5.46 8.13 0.94
CA ALA A 260 5.51 7.83 2.36
C ALA A 260 6.62 6.84 2.70
N LEU A 261 6.88 5.83 1.85
CA LEU A 261 7.97 4.87 2.07
C LEU A 261 9.36 5.54 2.04
N ASP A 262 9.66 6.37 1.02
CA ASP A 262 10.90 7.15 0.99
C ASP A 262 11.00 8.04 2.23
N ALA A 263 9.96 8.84 2.52
CA ALA A 263 9.95 9.73 3.68
C ALA A 263 10.19 9.01 5.02
N GLU A 264 9.57 7.83 5.22
CA GLU A 264 9.72 7.02 6.42
C GLU A 264 11.13 6.45 6.54
N VAL A 265 11.68 5.84 5.48
CA VAL A 265 13.05 5.32 5.45
C VAL A 265 14.05 6.44 5.79
N ASN A 266 13.94 7.60 5.14
CA ASN A 266 14.79 8.76 5.42
C ASN A 266 14.65 9.25 6.87
N TYR A 267 13.45 9.20 7.45
CA TYR A 267 13.22 9.63 8.82
C TYR A 267 13.84 8.64 9.81
N GLN A 268 13.56 7.35 9.69
CA GLN A 268 14.06 6.36 10.64
C GLN A 268 15.58 6.23 10.63
N ILE A 269 16.23 6.38 9.47
CA ILE A 269 17.70 6.38 9.38
C ILE A 269 18.31 7.55 10.17
N ARG A 270 17.77 8.77 10.03
CA ARG A 270 18.18 9.94 10.84
C ARG A 270 17.86 9.80 12.33
N HIS A 271 16.97 8.88 12.70
CA HIS A 271 16.60 8.58 14.08
C HIS A 271 17.27 7.31 14.63
N GLY A 272 18.30 6.80 13.94
CA GLY A 272 19.18 5.75 14.46
C GLY A 272 18.97 4.36 13.88
N CYS A 273 17.99 4.16 12.99
CA CYS A 273 17.84 2.89 12.27
C CYS A 273 19.00 2.70 11.29
N ARG A 274 19.83 1.66 11.50
CA ARG A 274 20.99 1.33 10.65
C ARG A 274 20.74 0.14 9.73
N ASP A 275 19.68 -0.63 9.95
CA ASP A 275 19.25 -1.69 9.04
C ASP A 275 17.71 -1.75 8.94
N VAL A 276 17.18 -1.77 7.71
CA VAL A 276 15.77 -1.55 7.40
C VAL A 276 15.15 -2.80 6.75
N LEU A 277 14.21 -3.44 7.45
CA LEU A 277 13.32 -4.44 6.85
C LEU A 277 12.11 -3.74 6.21
N ILE A 278 11.98 -3.82 4.89
CA ILE A 278 10.77 -3.42 4.16
C ILE A 278 9.90 -4.65 3.94
N VAL A 279 8.63 -4.60 4.38
CA VAL A 279 7.64 -5.65 4.08
C VAL A 279 6.55 -5.09 3.19
N ILE A 280 6.40 -5.68 2.00
CA ILE A 280 5.40 -5.31 0.98
C ILE A 280 4.35 -6.41 0.91
N ALA A 281 3.07 -6.09 1.13
CA ALA A 281 1.96 -7.06 0.99
C ALA A 281 0.78 -6.49 0.19
N GLY A 282 0.44 -7.10 -0.94
CA GLY A 282 -0.64 -6.58 -1.80
C GLY A 282 -0.82 -7.35 -3.12
N HIS A 283 -1.78 -6.92 -3.94
CA HIS A 283 -2.03 -7.53 -5.25
C HIS A 283 -0.91 -7.24 -6.25
N GLY A 284 -0.37 -8.26 -6.90
CA GLY A 284 0.80 -8.15 -7.79
C GLY A 284 0.48 -8.40 -9.26
N PHE A 285 1.37 -7.93 -10.15
CA PHE A 285 1.14 -7.91 -11.60
C PHE A 285 2.17 -8.73 -12.40
N PRO A 286 1.74 -9.49 -13.41
CA PRO A 286 2.64 -10.25 -14.28
C PRO A 286 3.42 -9.31 -15.23
N ALA A 287 4.46 -9.84 -15.85
CA ALA A 287 5.31 -9.09 -16.77
C ALA A 287 4.60 -8.72 -18.09
N VAL A 288 5.00 -7.63 -18.73
CA VAL A 288 4.51 -7.27 -20.08
C VAL A 288 4.87 -8.39 -21.07
N GLY A 289 3.91 -8.80 -21.89
CA GLY A 289 4.05 -9.88 -22.86
C GLY A 289 3.82 -11.28 -22.29
N SER A 290 3.55 -11.42 -20.99
CA SER A 290 3.13 -12.70 -20.39
C SER A 290 1.82 -13.24 -20.97
N ASN A 291 0.99 -12.36 -21.54
CA ASN A 291 -0.36 -12.64 -22.03
C ASN A 291 -1.24 -13.33 -20.97
N TYR A 292 -0.97 -13.04 -19.71
CA TYR A 292 -1.50 -13.78 -18.58
C TYR A 292 -3.00 -13.61 -18.49
N LYS A 293 -3.72 -14.74 -18.48
CA LYS A 293 -5.16 -14.78 -18.30
C LYS A 293 -5.48 -15.14 -16.87
N ASP A 294 -6.33 -14.36 -16.24
CA ASP A 294 -6.93 -14.71 -14.97
C ASP A 294 -7.68 -16.05 -15.16
N PRO A 295 -7.31 -17.12 -14.41
CA PRO A 295 -7.79 -18.48 -14.67
C PRO A 295 -9.28 -18.65 -14.37
N ASN A 296 -9.90 -17.66 -13.72
CA ASN A 296 -11.26 -17.72 -13.22
C ASN A 296 -12.26 -17.00 -14.15
N THR A 297 -11.81 -15.91 -14.79
CA THR A 297 -12.58 -15.06 -15.71
C THR A 297 -12.16 -15.22 -17.18
N GLY A 298 -10.97 -15.77 -17.44
CA GLY A 298 -10.34 -15.82 -18.76
C GLY A 298 -9.90 -14.46 -19.31
N GLN A 299 -10.04 -13.37 -18.54
CA GLN A 299 -9.64 -12.02 -18.94
C GLN A 299 -8.14 -11.82 -18.77
N ALA A 300 -7.53 -10.96 -19.59
CA ALA A 300 -6.15 -10.56 -19.40
C ALA A 300 -5.98 -9.83 -18.05
N VAL A 301 -5.05 -10.31 -17.22
CA VAL A 301 -4.59 -9.60 -16.03
C VAL A 301 -3.82 -8.36 -16.49
N PRO A 302 -3.97 -7.19 -15.84
CA PRO A 302 -3.14 -6.02 -16.16
C PRO A 302 -1.65 -6.34 -15.97
N GLU A 303 -0.85 -6.19 -17.02
CA GLU A 303 0.59 -6.41 -16.98
C GLU A 303 1.34 -5.14 -16.53
N SER A 304 2.53 -5.31 -15.94
CA SER A 304 3.43 -4.20 -15.58
C SER A 304 4.85 -4.45 -16.04
N GLY A 305 5.50 -3.42 -16.61
CA GLY A 305 6.88 -3.49 -17.09
C GLY A 305 7.89 -3.80 -15.98
N PHE A 306 7.64 -3.31 -14.78
CA PHE A 306 8.43 -3.60 -13.58
C PHE A 306 7.64 -4.50 -12.62
N ALA A 307 8.36 -5.17 -11.70
CA ALA A 307 7.70 -5.85 -10.60
C ALA A 307 6.92 -4.80 -9.78
N GLN A 308 5.63 -5.05 -9.51
CA GLN A 308 4.74 -4.02 -9.00
C GLN A 308 3.66 -4.63 -8.09
N VAL A 309 3.32 -3.89 -7.04
CA VAL A 309 2.25 -4.18 -6.08
C VAL A 309 1.23 -3.03 -6.07
N GLY A 310 -0.04 -3.37 -6.10
CA GLY A 310 -1.16 -2.46 -5.92
C GLY A 310 -1.34 -2.14 -4.44
N LEU A 311 -1.36 -0.85 -4.13
CA LEU A 311 -1.61 -0.31 -2.80
C LEU A 311 -3.03 0.24 -2.75
N GLN A 312 -3.74 0.04 -1.65
CA GLN A 312 -4.98 0.74 -1.38
C GLN A 312 -5.02 1.26 0.05
N TYR A 313 -5.55 2.46 0.22
CA TYR A 313 -5.79 3.04 1.55
C TYR A 313 -7.09 3.85 1.59
N SER A 314 -7.71 3.86 2.76
CA SER A 314 -8.84 4.75 3.03
C SER A 314 -8.35 6.20 3.14
N ALA A 315 -8.91 7.07 2.30
CA ALA A 315 -8.66 8.51 2.30
C ALA A 315 -9.84 9.31 2.88
N GLY A 316 -10.65 8.67 3.74
CA GLY A 316 -11.80 9.29 4.40
C GLY A 316 -13.08 9.26 3.55
N LYS A 317 -13.91 10.29 3.70
CA LYS A 317 -15.18 10.44 2.99
C LYS A 317 -15.21 11.75 2.21
N ASP A 318 -15.89 11.77 1.06
CA ASP A 318 -16.16 13.02 0.32
C ASP A 318 -17.30 13.83 0.96
N SER A 319 -17.56 15.02 0.40
CA SER A 319 -18.63 15.93 0.86
C SER A 319 -20.05 15.35 0.75
N GLN A 320 -20.23 14.22 0.06
CA GLN A 320 -21.49 13.48 -0.04
C GLN A 320 -21.50 12.25 0.89
N GLY A 321 -20.55 12.18 1.83
CA GLY A 321 -20.43 11.12 2.84
C GLY A 321 -20.01 9.76 2.28
N LYS A 322 -19.46 9.74 1.06
CA LYS A 322 -19.05 8.55 0.30
C LYS A 322 -17.57 8.25 0.56
N ASP A 323 -17.29 6.98 0.84
CA ASP A 323 -15.93 6.53 1.11
C ASP A 323 -15.01 6.74 -0.09
N ILE A 324 -13.83 7.32 0.17
CA ILE A 324 -12.77 7.54 -0.81
C ILE A 324 -11.69 6.49 -0.54
N VAL A 325 -11.69 5.41 -1.32
CA VAL A 325 -10.51 4.56 -1.44
C VAL A 325 -9.59 5.19 -2.47
N ARG A 326 -8.30 5.30 -2.15
CA ARG A 326 -7.25 5.64 -3.12
C ARG A 326 -6.46 4.38 -3.40
N SER A 327 -6.22 4.12 -4.68
CA SER A 327 -5.30 3.10 -5.12
C SER A 327 -4.05 3.78 -5.66
N ASP A 328 -2.88 3.31 -5.24
CA ASP A 328 -1.58 3.68 -5.81
C ASP A 328 -0.81 2.41 -6.16
N TYR A 329 0.38 2.54 -6.71
CA TYR A 329 1.21 1.40 -7.07
C TYR A 329 2.63 1.63 -6.56
N LEU A 330 3.27 0.57 -6.06
CA LEU A 330 4.68 0.56 -5.72
C LEU A 330 5.37 -0.41 -6.68
N ASP A 331 6.40 0.04 -7.38
CA ASP A 331 7.22 -0.82 -8.23
C ASP A 331 8.65 -0.98 -7.70
N SER A 332 9.36 -1.96 -8.25
CA SER A 332 10.74 -2.25 -7.87
C SER A 332 11.68 -1.08 -8.12
N GLU A 333 11.43 -0.22 -9.13
CA GLU A 333 12.30 0.92 -9.41
C GLU A 333 12.17 2.03 -8.36
N ALA A 334 10.97 2.21 -7.78
CA ALA A 334 10.80 3.07 -6.61
C ALA A 334 11.60 2.55 -5.40
N VAL A 335 11.50 1.25 -5.09
CA VAL A 335 12.22 0.64 -3.96
C VAL A 335 13.74 0.63 -4.18
N ARG A 336 14.20 0.32 -5.40
CA ARG A 336 15.60 0.44 -5.85
C ARG A 336 16.17 1.82 -5.56
N LYS A 337 15.44 2.88 -5.90
CA LYS A 337 15.89 4.27 -5.69
C LYS A 337 16.05 4.60 -4.20
N ILE A 338 15.11 4.15 -3.37
CA ILE A 338 15.17 4.31 -1.91
C ILE A 338 16.42 3.60 -1.34
N MET A 339 16.65 2.34 -1.69
CA MET A 339 17.82 1.60 -1.22
C MET A 339 19.15 2.21 -1.70
N LYS A 340 19.25 2.57 -2.99
CA LYS A 340 20.45 3.19 -3.59
C LYS A 340 20.76 4.61 -3.07
N LYS A 341 19.79 5.27 -2.43
CA LYS A 341 19.96 6.56 -1.72
C LYS A 341 20.70 6.39 -0.39
N HIS A 342 20.51 5.25 0.28
CA HIS A 342 21.02 4.98 1.63
C HIS A 342 22.08 3.86 1.62
N ARG A 343 23.16 4.05 0.86
CA ARG A 343 24.18 3.01 0.60
C ARG A 343 24.91 2.48 1.83
N HIS A 344 24.88 3.22 2.94
CA HIS A 344 25.46 2.86 4.23
C HIS A 344 24.47 2.11 5.16
N VAL A 345 23.22 1.91 4.74
CA VAL A 345 22.18 1.20 5.49
C VAL A 345 21.92 -0.15 4.85
N GLY A 346 21.92 -1.21 5.67
CA GLY A 346 21.46 -2.53 5.26
C GLY A 346 19.96 -2.50 4.97
N PHE A 347 19.53 -3.21 3.94
CA PHE A 347 18.11 -3.44 3.65
C PHE A 347 17.79 -4.92 3.60
N LYS A 348 16.59 -5.27 4.07
CA LYS A 348 15.94 -6.56 3.84
C LYS A 348 14.59 -6.32 3.19
N LEU A 349 14.15 -7.22 2.31
CA LEU A 349 12.88 -7.07 1.59
C LEU A 349 12.05 -8.36 1.63
N VAL A 350 10.83 -8.28 2.16
CA VAL A 350 9.85 -9.37 2.11
C VAL A 350 8.68 -8.96 1.24
N VAL A 351 8.35 -9.73 0.20
CA VAL A 351 7.28 -9.40 -0.77
C VAL A 351 6.22 -10.50 -0.82
N ASP A 352 5.09 -10.21 -0.18
CA ASP A 352 3.87 -11.02 -0.18
C ASP A 352 2.93 -10.55 -1.28
N SER A 353 3.08 -11.16 -2.47
CA SER A 353 2.33 -10.77 -3.65
C SER A 353 2.33 -11.86 -4.73
N CYS A 354 1.38 -11.74 -5.66
CA CYS A 354 1.40 -12.48 -6.92
C CYS A 354 2.59 -12.02 -7.78
N PHE A 355 3.24 -12.95 -8.45
CA PHE A 355 4.41 -12.71 -9.29
C PHE A 355 5.58 -12.10 -8.50
N SER A 356 5.63 -12.32 -7.17
CA SER A 356 6.56 -11.61 -6.28
C SER A 356 8.01 -11.96 -6.57
N GLY A 357 8.32 -13.15 -7.10
CA GLY A 357 9.65 -13.52 -7.58
C GLY A 357 10.21 -12.59 -8.67
N ARG A 358 9.39 -11.75 -9.32
CA ARG A 358 9.87 -10.66 -10.18
C ARG A 358 10.69 -9.61 -9.43
N TRP A 359 10.48 -9.46 -8.12
CA TRP A 359 11.21 -8.53 -7.25
C TRP A 359 12.65 -9.00 -6.98
N MET A 360 12.97 -10.28 -7.23
CA MET A 360 14.33 -10.81 -7.09
C MET A 360 15.37 -10.04 -7.90
N GLN A 361 14.96 -9.36 -8.98
CA GLN A 361 15.82 -8.46 -9.77
C GLN A 361 16.44 -7.27 -8.99
N LEU A 362 16.06 -7.07 -7.72
CA LEU A 362 16.66 -6.05 -6.85
C LEU A 362 18.00 -6.48 -6.21
N PHE A 363 18.43 -7.73 -6.36
CA PHE A 363 19.69 -8.24 -5.80
C PHE A 363 20.97 -7.54 -6.31
N ASP A 364 20.87 -6.78 -7.41
CA ASP A 364 21.92 -5.89 -7.95
C ASP A 364 22.12 -4.62 -7.09
N VAL A 365 21.26 -4.38 -6.10
CA VAL A 365 21.42 -3.32 -5.09
C VAL A 365 22.45 -3.81 -4.05
N PRO A 366 23.65 -3.19 -3.94
CA PRO A 366 24.73 -3.75 -3.11
C PRO A 366 24.38 -3.85 -1.62
N ASN A 367 23.52 -2.97 -1.12
CA ASN A 367 23.09 -2.89 0.27
C ASN A 367 21.77 -3.63 0.56
N LEU A 368 21.23 -4.41 -0.39
CA LEU A 368 20.17 -5.37 -0.12
C LEU A 368 20.79 -6.69 0.35
N ARG A 369 20.60 -7.01 1.63
CA ARG A 369 21.20 -8.16 2.35
C ARG A 369 20.32 -9.41 2.31
N PHE A 370 19.03 -9.26 2.11
CA PHE A 370 18.06 -10.35 2.08
C PHE A 370 16.86 -9.97 1.23
N ILE A 371 16.39 -10.89 0.40
CA ILE A 371 15.08 -10.77 -0.23
C ILE A 371 14.34 -12.11 -0.23
N ALA A 372 13.07 -12.10 0.18
CA ALA A 372 12.17 -13.24 0.08
C ALA A 372 10.84 -12.84 -0.56
N THR A 373 10.28 -13.75 -1.36
CA THR A 373 9.08 -13.52 -2.18
C THR A 373 8.14 -14.71 -2.10
N GLY A 374 6.85 -14.49 -1.82
CA GLY A 374 5.88 -15.57 -1.56
C GLY A 374 5.45 -16.42 -2.77
N SER A 375 5.91 -16.09 -3.97
CA SER A 375 5.65 -16.85 -5.21
C SER A 375 6.77 -16.62 -6.23
N ARG A 376 6.90 -17.51 -7.22
CA ARG A 376 7.79 -17.26 -8.38
C ARG A 376 7.31 -16.09 -9.22
N SER A 377 8.19 -15.61 -10.11
CA SER A 377 7.88 -14.58 -11.10
C SER A 377 6.73 -14.91 -12.06
N ASP A 378 6.36 -16.19 -12.22
CA ASP A 378 5.28 -16.70 -13.08
C ASP A 378 4.00 -17.15 -12.33
N GLN A 379 3.96 -17.01 -11.00
CA GLN A 379 2.92 -17.60 -10.14
C GLN A 379 2.02 -16.57 -9.46
N PHE A 380 0.74 -16.88 -9.30
CA PHE A 380 -0.09 -16.28 -8.24
C PHE A 380 0.37 -16.73 -6.84
N GLY A 381 0.26 -15.81 -5.87
CA GLY A 381 0.27 -16.15 -4.44
C GLY A 381 -1.12 -16.64 -3.97
N PHE A 382 -1.19 -17.17 -2.75
CA PHE A 382 -2.43 -17.74 -2.18
C PHE A 382 -2.77 -17.25 -0.77
N GLY A 383 -4.07 -17.28 -0.47
CA GLY A 383 -4.69 -16.63 0.68
C GLY A 383 -4.54 -17.40 1.98
N ALA A 384 -4.90 -16.74 3.08
CA ALA A 384 -4.98 -17.34 4.41
C ALA A 384 -6.25 -18.19 4.52
N VAL A 385 -6.17 -19.44 4.06
CA VAL A 385 -7.28 -20.37 4.16
C VAL A 385 -7.58 -20.76 5.62
N PRO A 386 -8.84 -21.09 5.93
CA PRO A 386 -9.22 -21.75 7.16
C PRO A 386 -8.52 -23.09 7.43
N ALA A 387 -7.95 -23.23 8.63
CA ALA A 387 -7.36 -24.49 9.08
C ALA A 387 -8.39 -25.54 9.52
N THR A 388 -9.48 -25.14 10.19
CA THR A 388 -10.39 -26.07 10.89
C THR A 388 -11.89 -25.81 10.71
N TYR A 389 -12.66 -26.90 10.79
CA TYR A 389 -14.12 -26.96 10.89
C TYR A 389 -14.65 -26.48 12.26
N ASP A 390 -15.96 -26.32 12.36
CA ASP A 390 -16.67 -25.86 13.56
C ASP A 390 -16.60 -26.80 14.78
N ASP A 391 -16.25 -28.07 14.56
CA ASP A 391 -16.06 -29.13 15.55
C ASP A 391 -14.57 -29.36 15.90
N GLY A 392 -13.67 -28.58 15.32
CA GLY A 392 -12.22 -28.65 15.55
C GLY A 392 -11.46 -29.64 14.65
N GLN A 393 -12.12 -30.35 13.73
CA GLN A 393 -11.41 -31.15 12.72
C GLN A 393 -10.68 -30.23 11.72
N HIS A 394 -9.59 -30.68 11.11
CA HIS A 394 -8.87 -29.90 10.09
C HIS A 394 -9.48 -30.05 8.70
N PHE A 395 -9.40 -29.00 7.87
CA PHE A 395 -9.81 -29.06 6.48
C PHE A 395 -8.79 -29.82 5.63
N MET A 396 -9.28 -30.76 4.82
CA MET A 396 -8.49 -31.46 3.81
C MET A 396 -8.51 -30.70 2.48
N PHE A 397 -7.34 -30.31 1.99
CA PHE A 397 -7.14 -29.58 0.73
C PHE A 397 -6.36 -30.41 -0.28
N PRO A 398 -6.72 -30.41 -1.58
CA PRO A 398 -5.89 -31.05 -2.59
C PRO A 398 -4.56 -30.30 -2.72
N THR A 399 -3.48 -31.07 -2.84
CA THR A 399 -2.21 -30.58 -3.38
C THR A 399 -2.40 -30.08 -4.81
N GLY A 400 -1.45 -29.30 -5.29
CA GLY A 400 -1.44 -28.82 -6.65
C GLY A 400 -0.07 -28.35 -7.11
N SER A 401 -0.06 -27.82 -8.32
CA SER A 401 1.10 -27.19 -8.94
C SER A 401 0.65 -26.01 -9.79
N GLN A 402 1.58 -25.10 -10.07
CA GLN A 402 1.31 -23.95 -10.92
C GLN A 402 2.41 -23.76 -11.96
N LYS A 403 2.03 -23.66 -13.23
CA LYS A 403 2.94 -23.48 -14.38
C LYS A 403 2.28 -22.59 -15.44
N ALA A 404 2.97 -21.54 -15.87
CA ALA A 404 2.47 -20.59 -16.89
C ALA A 404 1.04 -20.07 -16.58
N GLY A 405 0.77 -19.83 -15.30
CA GLY A 405 -0.52 -19.37 -14.78
C GLY A 405 -1.68 -20.37 -14.74
N VAL A 406 -1.45 -21.62 -15.15
CA VAL A 406 -2.41 -22.71 -14.95
C VAL A 406 -2.14 -23.36 -13.59
N ILE A 407 -3.18 -23.44 -12.76
CA ILE A 407 -3.17 -24.19 -11.49
C ILE A 407 -3.77 -25.56 -11.75
N THR A 408 -3.04 -26.61 -11.42
CA THR A 408 -3.49 -28.01 -11.53
C THR A 408 -3.57 -28.62 -10.15
N TYR A 409 -4.76 -29.05 -9.72
CA TYR A 409 -4.96 -29.75 -8.45
C TYR A 409 -4.88 -31.26 -8.62
N ASN A 410 -4.27 -31.95 -7.66
CA ASN A 410 -4.25 -33.41 -7.57
C ASN A 410 -5.21 -33.87 -6.46
N PRO A 411 -6.46 -34.27 -6.78
CA PRO A 411 -7.43 -34.70 -5.78
C PRO A 411 -7.10 -36.06 -5.13
N ALA A 412 -6.09 -36.78 -5.62
CA ALA A 412 -5.63 -38.03 -5.01
C ALA A 412 -4.66 -37.82 -3.84
N VAL A 413 -4.12 -36.61 -3.66
CA VAL A 413 -3.19 -36.28 -2.57
C VAL A 413 -3.69 -35.04 -1.86
N MET A 414 -4.17 -35.23 -0.63
CA MET A 414 -4.80 -34.22 0.21
C MET A 414 -3.93 -33.91 1.43
N LEU A 415 -3.95 -32.66 1.90
CA LEU A 415 -3.23 -32.18 3.09
C LEU A 415 -4.16 -31.45 4.05
N GLU A 416 -3.92 -31.62 5.35
CA GLU A 416 -4.55 -30.83 6.42
C GLU A 416 -3.70 -29.60 6.75
N ASP A 417 -4.35 -28.45 6.97
CA ASP A 417 -3.67 -27.23 7.42
C ASP A 417 -3.57 -27.22 8.95
N HIS A 418 -2.39 -27.53 9.48
CA HIS A 418 -2.08 -27.46 10.91
C HIS A 418 -1.30 -26.19 11.30
N THR A 419 -1.23 -25.18 10.42
CA THR A 419 -0.40 -23.98 10.66
C THR A 419 -0.98 -23.07 11.76
N THR A 420 -0.11 -22.46 12.58
CA THR A 420 -0.55 -21.65 13.72
C THR A 420 -0.75 -20.18 13.35
N ASN A 421 -1.91 -19.88 12.75
CA ASN A 421 -2.24 -18.60 12.15
C ASN A 421 -3.47 -17.87 12.77
N PRO A 422 -3.43 -17.48 14.05
CA PRO A 422 -4.57 -16.84 14.73
C PRO A 422 -4.91 -15.43 14.18
N ASN A 423 -3.94 -14.79 13.51
CA ASN A 423 -4.12 -13.46 12.91
C ASN A 423 -4.77 -13.50 11.53
N LEU A 424 -4.92 -14.68 10.91
CA LEU A 424 -5.29 -14.87 9.50
C LEU A 424 -4.35 -14.10 8.56
N ALA A 425 -3.05 -14.12 8.87
CA ALA A 425 -2.00 -13.58 8.02
C ALA A 425 -1.83 -14.44 6.77
N GLN A 426 -1.38 -13.83 5.67
CA GLN A 426 -1.09 -14.59 4.45
C GLN A 426 -0.06 -15.70 4.76
N PRO A 427 -0.21 -16.93 4.23
CA PRO A 427 0.58 -18.07 4.71
C PRO A 427 2.08 -17.90 4.51
N PHE A 428 2.52 -17.13 3.51
CA PHE A 428 3.92 -16.74 3.34
C PHE A 428 4.43 -15.86 4.49
N ILE A 429 3.70 -14.80 4.83
CA ILE A 429 4.03 -13.93 5.98
C ILE A 429 3.92 -14.70 7.30
N ASN A 430 2.95 -15.60 7.43
CA ASN A 430 2.84 -16.49 8.59
C ASN A 430 4.06 -17.42 8.70
N GLY A 431 4.48 -18.02 7.59
CA GLY A 431 5.68 -18.87 7.49
C GLY A 431 6.93 -18.16 7.98
N ILE A 432 7.32 -17.07 7.30
CA ILE A 432 8.54 -16.32 7.65
C ILE A 432 8.48 -15.79 9.09
N LEU A 433 7.37 -15.20 9.53
CA LEU A 433 7.32 -14.61 10.87
C LEU A 433 7.29 -15.67 11.99
N ARG A 434 6.77 -16.89 11.72
CA ARG A 434 6.91 -18.04 12.62
C ARG A 434 8.32 -18.62 12.62
N GLY A 435 9.00 -18.63 11.49
CA GLY A 435 10.43 -18.96 11.44
C GLY A 435 11.29 -17.96 12.22
N LEU A 436 10.92 -16.67 12.22
CA LEU A 436 11.63 -15.63 12.98
C LEU A 436 11.36 -15.74 14.50
N ASP A 437 10.13 -16.09 14.87
CA ASP A 437 9.74 -16.44 16.25
C ASP A 437 10.51 -17.69 16.73
N PHE A 438 10.63 -18.73 15.90
CA PHE A 438 11.45 -19.92 16.20
C PHE A 438 12.93 -19.56 16.39
N TRP A 439 13.52 -18.80 15.47
CA TRP A 439 14.90 -18.31 15.55
C TRP A 439 15.16 -17.53 16.85
N ALA A 440 14.25 -16.63 17.25
CA ALA A 440 14.42 -15.80 18.44
C ALA A 440 14.50 -16.63 19.74
N HIS A 441 13.90 -17.82 19.74
CA HIS A 441 13.88 -18.79 20.85
C HIS A 441 14.87 -19.96 20.67
N SER A 442 15.75 -19.91 19.67
CA SER A 442 16.73 -20.97 19.37
C SER A 442 18.16 -20.52 19.68
N ASP A 443 18.70 -21.00 20.80
CA ASP A 443 20.10 -20.74 21.19
C ASP A 443 21.10 -21.22 20.13
N ALA A 444 20.79 -22.33 19.45
CA ALA A 444 21.64 -22.92 18.42
C ALA A 444 21.70 -22.03 17.17
N ASP A 445 20.57 -21.53 16.69
CA ASP A 445 20.55 -20.64 15.54
C ASP A 445 21.18 -19.29 15.89
N ARG A 446 20.84 -18.71 17.04
CA ARG A 446 21.40 -17.44 17.51
C ARG A 446 22.91 -17.49 17.77
N ALA A 447 23.46 -18.64 18.15
CA ALA A 447 24.91 -18.82 18.22
C ALA A 447 25.61 -18.71 16.86
N THR A 448 24.92 -19.00 15.75
CA THR A 448 25.47 -18.89 14.38
C THR A 448 25.17 -17.54 13.72
N THR A 449 24.00 -16.96 13.99
CA THR A 449 23.58 -15.68 13.39
C THR A 449 24.08 -14.46 14.16
N GLY A 450 24.27 -14.58 15.47
CA GLY A 450 24.19 -13.44 16.38
C GLY A 450 22.78 -12.84 16.35
N ASP A 451 22.66 -11.56 16.70
CA ASP A 451 21.40 -10.81 16.59
C ASP A 451 21.21 -10.17 15.19
N ASP A 452 21.95 -10.62 14.15
CA ASP A 452 21.86 -10.09 12.78
C ASP A 452 20.52 -10.45 12.12
N LEU A 453 19.62 -9.48 11.98
CA LEU A 453 18.27 -9.72 11.44
C LEU A 453 18.27 -10.19 9.98
N ALA A 454 19.32 -9.96 9.18
CA ALA A 454 19.37 -10.51 7.82
C ALA A 454 19.59 -12.02 7.86
N LYS A 455 20.52 -12.49 8.70
CA LYS A 455 20.77 -13.93 8.91
C LYS A 455 19.58 -14.61 9.61
N ALA A 456 18.97 -13.92 10.57
CA ALA A 456 17.73 -14.37 11.23
C ALA A 456 16.61 -14.64 10.21
N LEU A 457 16.45 -13.78 9.21
CA LEU A 457 15.46 -13.94 8.14
C LEU A 457 15.78 -15.10 7.18
N VAL A 458 17.05 -15.46 7.00
CA VAL A 458 17.46 -16.66 6.24
C VAL A 458 17.07 -17.93 6.99
N VAL A 459 17.39 -18.02 8.28
CA VAL A 459 16.93 -19.13 9.16
C VAL A 459 15.40 -19.19 9.18
N ALA A 460 14.74 -18.05 9.35
CA ALA A 460 13.29 -17.95 9.35
C ALA A 460 12.66 -18.45 8.04
N PHE A 461 13.30 -18.18 6.89
CA PHE A 461 12.85 -18.70 5.60
C PHE A 461 13.05 -20.22 5.52
N ALA A 462 14.16 -20.78 6.03
CA ALA A 462 14.35 -22.23 6.07
C ALA A 462 13.26 -22.95 6.90
N HIS A 463 12.76 -22.31 7.96
CA HIS A 463 11.63 -22.80 8.77
C HIS A 463 10.24 -22.41 8.24
N GLU A 464 10.13 -21.60 7.17
CA GLU A 464 8.81 -21.13 6.72
C GLU A 464 7.89 -22.28 6.33
N GLY A 465 8.47 -23.37 5.80
CA GLY A 465 7.75 -24.48 5.18
C GLY A 465 6.76 -25.15 6.12
N GLU A 466 7.02 -25.13 7.43
CA GLU A 466 6.14 -25.67 8.47
C GLU A 466 4.87 -24.82 8.68
N ASN A 467 4.94 -23.52 8.39
CA ASN A 467 3.89 -22.54 8.65
C ASN A 467 3.36 -21.82 7.39
N ASN A 468 3.89 -22.17 6.21
CA ASN A 468 3.48 -21.68 4.89
C ASN A 468 2.67 -22.75 4.13
N PHE A 469 1.39 -22.87 4.46
CA PHE A 469 0.51 -23.93 3.93
C PHE A 469 0.37 -23.93 2.39
N ILE A 470 0.51 -22.78 1.73
CA ILE A 470 0.37 -22.69 0.26
C ILE A 470 1.59 -23.22 -0.48
N ALA A 471 2.74 -23.24 0.19
CA ALA A 471 3.97 -23.90 -0.26
C ALA A 471 3.90 -25.41 -0.01
N GLN A 472 3.41 -25.85 1.16
CA GLN A 472 3.14 -27.28 1.44
C GLN A 472 2.22 -27.91 0.39
N LYS A 473 1.18 -27.18 -0.03
CA LYS A 473 0.28 -27.58 -1.12
C LYS A 473 0.90 -27.58 -2.52
N GLY A 474 2.10 -27.03 -2.72
CA GLY A 474 2.73 -26.87 -4.05
C GLY A 474 2.09 -25.81 -4.96
N THR A 475 1.06 -25.12 -4.49
CA THR A 475 0.29 -24.13 -5.27
C THR A 475 1.04 -22.81 -5.49
N ALA A 476 1.88 -22.42 -4.54
CA ALA A 476 2.89 -21.38 -4.68
C ALA A 476 4.28 -21.96 -4.38
N THR A 477 5.31 -21.36 -4.92
CA THR A 477 6.71 -21.69 -4.62
C THR A 477 7.39 -20.39 -4.19
N PRO A 478 7.54 -20.15 -2.88
CA PRO A 478 8.33 -19.03 -2.38
C PRO A 478 9.77 -19.10 -2.87
N GLN A 479 10.45 -17.96 -2.83
CA GLN A 479 11.86 -17.85 -3.19
C GLN A 479 12.58 -16.98 -2.17
N VAL A 480 13.85 -17.27 -1.92
CA VAL A 480 14.78 -16.46 -1.13
C VAL A 480 16.06 -16.22 -1.94
N LEU A 481 16.71 -15.08 -1.68
CA LEU A 481 18.09 -14.83 -2.04
C LEU A 481 18.80 -14.30 -0.80
N ASP A 482 19.80 -15.05 -0.35
CA ASP A 482 20.62 -14.77 0.82
C ASP A 482 21.91 -14.05 0.40
N GLU A 483 22.05 -12.83 0.90
CA GLU A 483 23.26 -12.02 0.82
C GLU A 483 23.57 -11.43 2.20
N SER A 484 23.20 -12.16 3.26
CA SER A 484 23.31 -11.71 4.66
C SER A 484 24.76 -11.51 5.11
N GLY A 485 25.72 -12.10 4.39
CA GLY A 485 27.16 -11.82 4.52
C GLY A 485 27.59 -10.43 4.00
N ARG A 486 26.79 -9.77 3.15
CA ARG A 486 27.02 -8.37 2.76
C ARG A 486 26.67 -7.46 3.93
N MET A 487 27.49 -6.43 4.16
CA MET A 487 27.27 -5.37 5.16
C MET A 487 26.78 -5.90 6.52
N PRO A 488 27.60 -6.66 7.27
CA PRO A 488 27.19 -7.25 8.55
C PRO A 488 26.57 -6.22 9.49
N GLU A 489 25.53 -6.61 10.23
CA GLU A 489 24.86 -5.69 11.17
C GLU A 489 25.88 -5.15 12.20
N GLY A 490 26.04 -3.82 12.26
CA GLY A 490 27.06 -3.13 13.06
C GLY A 490 28.30 -2.62 12.29
N GLY A 491 28.43 -2.89 10.98
CA GLY A 491 29.49 -2.32 10.15
C GLY A 491 29.17 -0.93 9.56
N PRO A 492 30.21 -0.23 9.07
CA PRO A 492 31.04 0.67 9.87
C PRO A 492 30.26 1.89 10.42
N VAL A 493 30.87 2.59 11.38
CA VAL A 493 30.45 3.96 11.75
C VAL A 493 30.34 4.81 10.49
N VAL A 494 29.33 5.67 10.42
CA VAL A 494 29.08 6.56 9.29
C VAL A 494 30.30 7.46 9.08
N GLU A 495 31.16 7.11 8.12
CA GLU A 495 32.32 7.94 7.78
C GLU A 495 31.87 9.27 7.14
N THR A 496 30.76 9.23 6.36
CA THR A 496 30.07 10.40 5.81
C THR A 496 28.57 10.19 5.48
N GLU A 497 27.75 11.26 5.54
CA GLU A 497 26.38 11.40 5.00
C GLU A 497 26.29 12.53 3.94
N ASP A 498 25.35 12.43 3.01
CA ASP A 498 25.11 13.45 1.95
C ASP A 498 23.82 14.26 2.23
N PHE A 499 23.85 15.58 2.03
CA PHE A 499 22.68 16.47 1.96
C PHE A 499 22.78 17.52 0.84
N GLY A 500 21.67 18.22 0.53
CA GLY A 500 21.55 19.12 -0.62
C GLY A 500 20.98 18.46 -1.89
N SER A 501 21.42 18.92 -3.06
CA SER A 501 20.90 18.51 -4.38
C SER A 501 21.33 17.08 -4.79
N ASP A 502 20.46 16.39 -5.54
CA ASP A 502 20.79 15.12 -6.18
C ASP A 502 21.61 15.28 -7.48
N LEU A 503 21.82 16.51 -7.96
CA LEU A 503 22.56 16.88 -9.16
C LEU A 503 21.94 16.37 -10.48
N ALA A 504 20.65 16.05 -10.49
CA ALA A 504 19.97 15.49 -11.67
C ALA A 504 19.87 16.49 -12.85
N GLU A 505 19.41 17.72 -12.61
CA GLU A 505 19.09 18.70 -13.66
C GLU A 505 20.32 19.28 -14.37
N ASP A 506 20.12 19.77 -15.59
CA ASP A 506 21.16 20.43 -16.37
C ASP A 506 21.43 21.87 -15.87
N PRO A 507 22.71 22.28 -15.76
CA PRO A 507 23.08 23.58 -15.20
C PRO A 507 22.74 24.75 -16.14
N PHE A 508 22.19 25.83 -15.57
CA PHE A 508 22.03 27.13 -16.23
C PHE A 508 22.61 28.27 -15.37
N ALA A 509 22.93 29.40 -16.01
CA ALA A 509 23.53 30.58 -15.39
C ALA A 509 22.56 31.38 -14.51
N ALA A 510 23.03 31.83 -13.34
CA ALA A 510 22.24 32.61 -12.39
C ALA A 510 21.73 33.97 -12.93
N LEU A 511 20.80 34.53 -12.16
CA LEU A 511 20.02 35.73 -12.40
C LEU A 511 20.64 36.96 -11.68
N GLY A 512 20.91 38.05 -12.40
CA GLY A 512 21.36 39.34 -11.83
C GLY A 512 22.67 39.87 -12.40
N ASP A 513 22.95 41.16 -12.17
CA ASP A 513 24.22 41.83 -12.50
C ASP A 513 25.16 41.84 -11.28
N PHE A 514 26.42 41.45 -11.48
CA PHE A 514 27.33 41.01 -10.41
C PHE A 514 28.25 42.10 -9.83
N PHE A 515 27.77 43.34 -9.69
CA PHE A 515 28.54 44.42 -9.03
C PHE A 515 28.60 44.31 -7.48
N ALA A 516 28.21 43.16 -6.92
CA ALA A 516 28.18 42.89 -5.50
C ALA A 516 28.52 41.41 -5.23
N ASP A 517 29.06 41.13 -4.06
CA ASP A 517 29.22 39.76 -3.55
C ASP A 517 27.87 39.05 -3.49
N VAL A 518 27.81 37.78 -3.90
CA VAL A 518 26.58 36.97 -3.88
C VAL A 518 26.82 35.60 -3.24
N ALA A 519 25.98 35.21 -2.27
CA ALA A 519 25.85 33.82 -1.84
C ALA A 519 24.53 33.21 -2.29
N TYR A 520 24.58 31.94 -2.65
CA TYR A 520 23.46 31.08 -2.97
C TYR A 520 23.29 30.03 -1.88
N ILE A 521 22.06 29.88 -1.37
CA ILE A 521 21.71 28.87 -0.38
C ILE A 521 20.60 28.00 -0.95
N PRO A 522 20.75 26.66 -0.97
CA PRO A 522 19.64 25.79 -1.27
C PRO A 522 18.62 25.95 -0.12
N ASN A 523 17.39 26.36 -0.41
CA ASN A 523 16.37 26.55 0.62
C ASN A 523 15.15 25.66 0.34
N THR A 524 14.77 24.84 1.31
CA THR A 524 13.51 24.10 1.28
C THR A 524 12.48 24.81 2.13
N VAL A 525 11.40 25.30 1.49
CA VAL A 525 10.26 25.85 2.23
C VAL A 525 9.66 24.77 3.13
N ALA A 526 9.85 24.91 4.44
CA ALA A 526 9.04 24.22 5.42
C ALA A 526 7.57 24.58 5.16
N ALA A 527 6.76 23.60 4.76
CA ALA A 527 5.38 23.83 4.35
C ALA A 527 4.59 24.52 5.47
N LYS A 528 4.23 25.81 5.28
CA LYS A 528 3.47 26.58 6.26
C LYS A 528 2.17 25.84 6.62
N PRO A 529 1.92 25.52 7.91
CA PRO A 529 0.75 24.76 8.31
C PRO A 529 -0.49 25.67 8.36
N ARG A 530 -1.03 26.06 7.19
CA ARG A 530 -2.42 26.54 6.98
C ARG A 530 -2.68 26.90 5.51
N LEU A 531 -3.24 25.95 4.76
CA LEU A 531 -4.23 26.21 3.72
C LEU A 531 -5.15 24.97 3.62
N ARG A 532 -6.47 25.17 3.67
CA ARG A 532 -7.43 24.07 3.56
C ARG A 532 -7.61 23.69 2.10
N GLY A 533 -7.13 22.50 1.73
CA GLY A 533 -7.36 21.90 0.42
C GLY A 533 -6.21 22.11 -0.58
N ALA A 534 -6.22 21.25 -1.61
CA ALA A 534 -5.13 21.00 -2.57
C ALA A 534 -3.91 20.25 -2.00
N GLN A 535 -3.44 19.27 -2.78
CA GLN A 535 -2.26 18.45 -2.48
C GLN A 535 -1.10 18.89 -3.39
N ALA A 536 0.06 19.18 -2.82
CA ALA A 536 1.35 19.21 -3.53
C ALA A 536 2.38 18.52 -2.62
N ARG A 537 2.87 17.33 -3.00
CA ARG A 537 4.14 17.09 -3.73
C ARG A 537 5.34 17.24 -2.79
N GLY A 538 5.94 16.11 -2.41
CA GLY A 538 7.14 16.09 -1.58
C GLY A 538 8.43 16.12 -2.41
N TYR A 539 9.36 16.93 -1.94
CA TYR A 539 10.80 16.67 -1.93
C TYR A 539 11.33 17.26 -0.61
N ILE A 540 11.97 16.45 0.22
CA ILE A 540 12.76 16.92 1.37
C ILE A 540 14.01 16.02 1.45
N ALA A 541 15.01 16.34 0.63
CA ALA A 541 16.36 16.35 1.18
C ALA A 541 16.40 17.57 2.12
N SER A 542 16.96 17.41 3.32
CA SER A 542 17.16 18.57 4.19
C SER A 542 18.21 19.46 3.54
N ALA A 543 17.90 20.74 3.29
CA ALA A 543 18.91 21.70 2.87
C ALA A 543 19.76 22.21 4.07
N THR A 544 19.36 21.85 5.29
CA THR A 544 20.13 22.03 6.51
C THR A 544 20.80 20.73 6.95
N ALA A 545 21.95 20.85 7.62
CA ALA A 545 22.71 19.76 8.22
C ALA A 545 21.80 18.87 9.10
N PRO A 546 21.74 17.55 8.87
CA PRO A 546 20.85 16.64 9.60
C PRO A 546 21.32 16.37 11.04
N ALA A 547 22.62 16.48 11.29
CA ALA A 547 23.28 16.23 12.56
C ALA A 547 24.33 17.32 12.88
N ASP A 548 24.94 17.23 14.07
CA ASP A 548 26.20 17.90 14.35
C ASP A 548 27.33 17.09 13.67
N GLY A 549 28.32 17.78 13.09
CA GLY A 549 29.34 17.12 12.28
C GLY A 549 30.35 18.05 11.63
N THR A 550 30.96 17.59 10.53
CA THR A 550 31.99 18.33 9.78
C THR A 550 31.82 18.10 8.27
N VAL A 551 31.72 19.15 7.45
CA VAL A 551 31.79 18.97 5.99
C VAL A 551 33.15 18.40 5.61
N THR A 552 33.16 17.32 4.82
CA THR A 552 34.37 16.68 4.29
C THR A 552 34.54 16.97 2.81
N GLN A 553 33.44 16.97 2.04
CA GLN A 553 33.44 17.27 0.61
C GLN A 553 32.22 18.09 0.21
N ILE A 554 32.34 18.86 -0.87
CA ILE A 554 31.23 19.54 -1.53
C ILE A 554 31.32 19.24 -3.03
N THR A 555 30.22 18.80 -3.64
CA THR A 555 30.15 18.52 -5.07
C THR A 555 29.20 19.51 -5.76
N VAL A 556 29.67 20.18 -6.80
CA VAL A 556 28.91 21.15 -7.60
C VAL A 556 28.82 20.66 -9.04
N LYS A 557 27.62 20.66 -9.63
CA LYS A 557 27.40 20.41 -11.07
C LYS A 557 27.20 21.74 -11.79
N GLY A 558 28.04 22.02 -12.78
CA GLY A 558 28.03 23.32 -13.46
C GLY A 558 29.37 23.74 -14.05
N ASN A 559 29.51 25.06 -14.26
CA ASN A 559 30.75 25.71 -14.68
C ASN A 559 30.79 27.20 -14.33
N ALA A 560 31.98 27.78 -14.35
CA ALA A 560 32.17 29.22 -14.40
C ALA A 560 31.80 29.77 -15.79
N VAL A 561 31.29 31.00 -15.83
CA VAL A 561 30.84 31.69 -17.05
C VAL A 561 31.72 32.91 -17.34
N SER A 562 32.02 33.70 -16.31
CA SER A 562 32.82 34.93 -16.37
C SER A 562 33.05 35.46 -14.95
N GLY A 563 34.15 36.16 -14.69
CA GLY A 563 34.35 36.86 -13.43
C GLY A 563 35.48 37.88 -13.47
N ASP A 564 35.73 38.49 -12.31
CA ASP A 564 36.72 39.55 -12.09
C ASP A 564 38.11 38.97 -11.75
N MET A 565 38.21 37.65 -11.54
CA MET A 565 39.45 36.94 -11.19
C MET A 565 39.68 35.68 -12.07
N PRO A 566 39.64 35.79 -13.41
CA PRO A 566 39.72 34.65 -14.31
C PRO A 566 41.06 33.92 -14.23
N GLY A 567 41.00 32.65 -13.85
CA GLY A 567 42.12 31.70 -13.89
C GLY A 567 42.24 30.96 -15.24
N PRO A 568 43.23 30.06 -15.36
CA PRO A 568 43.46 29.29 -16.58
C PRO A 568 42.21 28.55 -17.08
N GLY A 569 41.90 28.68 -18.36
CA GLY A 569 40.73 28.03 -18.97
C GLY A 569 39.38 28.65 -18.59
N GLY A 570 39.35 29.92 -18.16
CA GLY A 570 38.12 30.62 -17.80
C GLY A 570 37.51 30.13 -16.48
N SER A 571 38.36 29.65 -15.56
CA SER A 571 37.95 29.19 -14.24
C SER A 571 37.81 30.37 -13.28
N GLU A 572 36.81 30.37 -12.42
CA GLU A 572 36.61 31.44 -11.42
C GLU A 572 36.72 30.90 -9.99
N PRO A 573 37.11 31.74 -9.01
CA PRO A 573 37.17 31.34 -7.61
C PRO A 573 35.76 31.08 -7.05
N ILE A 574 35.63 30.01 -6.27
CA ILE A 574 34.40 29.59 -5.60
C ILE A 574 34.70 29.31 -4.14
N ARG A 575 33.77 29.65 -3.25
CA ARG A 575 33.88 29.39 -1.81
C ARG A 575 32.61 28.76 -1.28
N PHE A 576 32.74 28.16 -0.11
CA PHE A 576 31.62 27.58 0.62
C PHE A 576 31.61 28.10 2.04
N SER A 577 30.42 28.44 2.55
CA SER A 577 30.26 28.91 3.93
C SER A 577 29.29 28.04 4.70
N VAL A 578 29.49 27.90 6.00
CA VAL A 578 28.45 27.46 6.93
C VAL A 578 27.75 28.71 7.45
N ALA A 579 26.43 28.77 7.34
CA ALA A 579 25.62 29.80 7.95
C ALA A 579 24.56 29.20 8.89
N ARG A 580 24.28 29.88 10.00
CA ARG A 580 23.32 29.44 11.02
C ARG A 580 22.04 30.27 10.96
N PRO A 581 20.86 29.64 10.74
CA PRO A 581 19.58 30.31 10.86
C PRO A 581 19.37 30.88 12.27
N GLN A 582 18.86 32.11 12.34
CA GLN A 582 18.52 32.80 13.59
C GLN A 582 17.00 32.79 13.83
N PRO A 583 16.53 32.92 15.10
CA PRO A 583 15.10 32.95 15.41
C PRO A 583 14.30 34.07 14.74
N ASP A 584 14.97 35.15 14.33
CA ASP A 584 14.38 36.30 13.62
C ASP A 584 14.32 36.12 12.09
N GLY A 585 14.73 34.95 11.58
CA GLY A 585 14.73 34.63 10.14
C GLY A 585 15.98 35.08 9.38
N ARG A 586 16.95 35.72 10.04
CA ARG A 586 18.25 36.04 9.43
C ARG A 586 19.19 34.83 9.42
N LEU A 587 20.27 34.93 8.65
CA LEU A 587 21.34 33.93 8.59
C LEU A 587 22.67 34.58 9.00
N VAL A 588 23.43 33.93 9.89
CA VAL A 588 24.74 34.40 10.36
C VAL A 588 25.83 33.47 9.82
N VAL A 589 26.85 34.02 9.16
CA VAL A 589 28.02 33.26 8.71
C VAL A 589 28.82 32.76 9.93
N ILE A 590 29.09 31.46 9.96
CA ILE A 590 29.89 30.80 11.00
C ILE A 590 31.34 30.64 10.52
N THR A 591 31.52 30.22 9.27
CA THR A 591 32.85 30.05 8.67
C THR A 591 32.74 29.99 7.14
N THR A 592 33.83 30.31 6.44
CA THR A 592 33.93 30.33 4.96
C THR A 592 35.27 29.73 4.54
N THR A 593 35.29 28.86 3.54
CA THR A 593 36.50 28.19 3.04
C THR A 593 37.57 29.19 2.62
N ASN A 594 38.78 29.03 3.15
CA ASN A 594 39.98 29.77 2.77
C ASN A 594 41.16 28.78 2.67
N PRO A 595 42.04 28.82 1.65
CA PRO A 595 41.90 29.57 0.39
C PRO A 595 40.59 29.23 -0.35
N PRO A 596 40.14 30.08 -1.31
CA PRO A 596 39.06 29.72 -2.21
C PRO A 596 39.41 28.48 -3.04
N PHE A 597 38.39 27.73 -3.45
CA PHE A 597 38.50 26.73 -4.49
C PHE A 597 38.34 27.38 -5.87
N THR A 598 38.44 26.59 -6.93
CA THR A 598 38.35 27.05 -8.33
C THR A 598 37.35 26.18 -9.09
N LEU A 599 36.32 26.80 -9.69
CA LEU A 599 35.35 26.12 -10.57
C LEU A 599 35.75 26.36 -12.04
N PRO A 600 36.04 25.30 -12.83
CA PRO A 600 36.42 25.46 -14.25
C PRO A 600 35.33 26.09 -15.13
N GLY A 601 35.75 26.72 -16.22
CA GLY A 601 34.85 27.27 -17.26
C GLY A 601 34.16 26.21 -18.13
N THR A 602 34.56 24.93 -18.02
CA THR A 602 33.96 23.80 -18.73
C THR A 602 32.80 23.19 -17.95
N PRO A 603 31.65 22.85 -18.58
CA PRO A 603 30.57 22.12 -17.92
C PRO A 603 31.01 20.77 -17.36
N GLY A 604 30.74 20.51 -16.09
CA GLY A 604 31.09 19.25 -15.44
C GLY A 604 30.49 19.06 -14.05
N THR A 605 30.94 18.04 -13.34
CA THR A 605 30.65 17.81 -11.93
C THR A 605 31.97 17.80 -11.18
N TYR A 606 32.13 18.71 -10.23
CA TYR A 606 33.40 18.99 -9.54
C TYR A 606 33.24 18.77 -8.04
N THR A 607 34.15 17.99 -7.45
CA THR A 607 34.16 17.71 -6.01
C THR A 607 35.35 18.39 -5.34
N TYR A 608 35.05 19.17 -4.30
CA TYR A 608 35.99 19.94 -3.51
C TYR A 608 36.20 19.25 -2.16
N ASP A 609 37.47 19.05 -1.81
CA ASP A 609 37.91 18.39 -0.58
C ASP A 609 38.24 19.44 0.47
N MET A 610 37.49 19.46 1.58
CA MET A 610 37.61 20.48 2.62
C MET A 610 38.95 20.40 3.37
N SER A 611 39.67 19.28 3.31
CA SER A 611 41.01 19.14 3.92
C SER A 611 42.07 20.06 3.27
N LYS A 612 41.76 20.63 2.11
CA LYS A 612 42.63 21.59 1.39
C LYS A 612 42.50 23.03 1.89
N THR A 613 41.64 23.29 2.87
CA THR A 613 41.51 24.60 3.50
C THR A 613 42.58 24.84 4.58
N SER A 614 42.93 26.09 4.84
CA SER A 614 44.04 26.49 5.72
C SER A 614 43.70 26.43 7.22
N PHE A 615 42.47 26.08 7.58
CA PHE A 615 42.01 25.90 8.96
C PHE A 615 40.87 24.86 9.01
N PRO A 616 40.48 24.34 10.19
CA PRO A 616 39.43 23.31 10.33
C PRO A 616 37.99 23.79 10.02
N CYS A 617 37.72 24.19 8.78
CA CYS A 617 36.37 24.27 8.25
C CYS A 617 35.87 22.84 7.91
N CYS A 618 34.57 22.56 7.79
CA CYS A 618 33.39 23.36 8.12
C CYS A 618 32.61 22.59 9.19
N LYS A 619 32.75 22.94 10.47
CA LYS A 619 31.96 22.34 11.55
C LYS A 619 30.49 22.75 11.43
N LEU A 620 29.61 21.76 11.49
CA LEU A 620 28.16 21.89 11.40
C LEU A 620 27.53 21.64 12.77
N LYS A 621 26.50 22.42 13.09
CA LYS A 621 25.44 22.01 14.00
C LYS A 621 24.21 21.62 13.19
N LYS A 622 23.41 20.71 13.74
CA LYS A 622 22.10 20.36 13.20
C LYS A 622 21.27 21.61 12.95
N GLY A 623 20.81 21.78 11.71
CA GLY A 623 20.04 22.95 11.29
C GLY A 623 20.86 24.08 10.64
N ASP A 624 22.20 24.03 10.66
CA ASP A 624 23.03 24.94 9.86
C ASP A 624 22.83 24.67 8.35
N VAL A 625 23.06 25.67 7.51
CA VAL A 625 23.08 25.54 6.03
C VAL A 625 24.51 25.68 5.50
N VAL A 626 24.76 25.06 4.35
CA VAL A 626 25.98 25.30 3.57
C VAL A 626 25.63 26.10 2.32
N THR A 627 26.45 27.09 2.01
CA THR A 627 26.20 28.10 0.97
C THR A 627 27.29 28.05 -0.09
N LEU A 628 26.98 28.45 -1.32
CA LEU A 628 27.96 28.73 -2.37
C LEU A 628 28.19 30.24 -2.42
N ASP A 629 29.41 30.69 -2.13
CA ASP A 629 29.89 32.06 -2.31
C ASP A 629 30.47 32.22 -3.72
N ALA A 630 29.92 33.20 -4.44
CA ALA A 630 30.20 33.52 -5.84
C ALA A 630 30.92 34.89 -6.00
N ARG A 631 31.64 35.38 -4.98
CA ARG A 631 32.37 36.66 -5.00
C ARG A 631 33.21 36.82 -6.27
N GLY A 632 32.85 37.83 -7.08
CA GLY A 632 33.56 38.19 -8.31
C GLY A 632 33.39 37.18 -9.46
N GLY A 633 32.35 36.32 -9.44
CA GLY A 633 32.14 35.32 -10.48
C GLY A 633 30.67 35.04 -10.82
N ARG A 634 30.42 34.75 -12.08
CA ARG A 634 29.13 34.28 -12.62
C ARG A 634 29.21 32.80 -12.93
N PHE A 635 28.23 32.04 -12.44
CA PHE A 635 28.25 30.57 -12.49
C PHE A 635 26.98 30.00 -13.10
N ALA A 636 27.14 28.93 -13.87
CA ALA A 636 26.07 28.05 -14.34
C ALA A 636 26.02 26.83 -13.43
N VAL A 637 25.34 26.94 -12.29
CA VAL A 637 25.27 25.92 -11.23
C VAL A 637 23.85 25.71 -10.71
N PHE A 638 22.84 26.06 -11.51
CA PHE A 638 21.42 26.02 -11.13
C PHE A 638 20.61 25.08 -12.02
N GLY A 639 19.65 24.36 -11.45
CA GLY A 639 18.71 23.49 -12.13
C GLY A 639 17.27 24.00 -12.02
N ARG A 640 16.41 23.70 -13.01
CA ARG A 640 14.99 24.09 -12.98
C ARG A 640 14.15 22.99 -12.32
N VAL A 641 14.00 23.05 -11.00
CA VAL A 641 13.31 22.02 -10.20
C VAL A 641 11.97 22.56 -9.67
N PRO A 642 10.81 22.16 -10.23
CA PRO A 642 9.52 22.68 -9.79
C PRO A 642 9.22 22.39 -8.31
N GLY A 643 9.09 23.45 -7.52
CA GLY A 643 8.87 23.42 -6.07
C GLY A 643 10.13 23.53 -5.20
N SER A 644 11.34 23.65 -5.77
CA SER A 644 12.52 24.06 -5.02
C SER A 644 12.54 25.57 -4.79
N VAL A 645 13.40 26.02 -3.87
CA VAL A 645 13.77 27.43 -3.74
C VAL A 645 15.29 27.52 -3.61
N THR A 646 15.88 28.54 -4.21
CA THR A 646 17.25 28.97 -3.92
C THR A 646 17.20 30.41 -3.43
N ASP A 647 17.89 30.70 -2.35
CA ASP A 647 17.96 32.07 -1.82
C ASP A 647 19.28 32.71 -2.26
N THR A 648 19.21 33.94 -2.77
CA THR A 648 20.39 34.79 -3.00
C THR A 648 20.50 35.86 -1.95
N PHE A 649 21.73 36.15 -1.55
CA PHE A 649 22.08 37.22 -0.64
C PHE A 649 23.13 38.08 -1.32
N SER A 650 22.84 39.38 -1.50
CA SER A 650 23.72 40.32 -2.19
C SER A 650 23.92 41.57 -1.34
N MET A 651 25.17 41.97 -1.12
CA MET A 651 25.52 43.22 -0.43
C MET A 651 26.93 43.69 -0.82
N ALA A 652 27.28 44.95 -0.53
CA ALA A 652 28.61 45.50 -0.78
C ALA A 652 29.53 45.33 0.44
N GLY A 653 30.81 45.00 0.22
CA GLY A 653 31.84 44.87 1.27
C GLY A 653 32.33 43.43 1.50
N PRO A 654 32.99 43.12 2.63
CA PRO A 654 33.44 41.77 2.96
C PRO A 654 32.29 40.92 3.53
N THR A 655 31.52 40.31 2.64
CA THR A 655 30.19 39.75 2.99
C THR A 655 30.19 38.34 3.57
N PHE A 656 31.29 37.59 3.40
CA PHE A 656 31.43 36.17 3.78
C PHE A 656 32.34 35.94 4.99
N ASP A 657 32.63 37.01 5.74
CA ASP A 657 33.38 36.93 6.98
C ASP A 657 32.47 36.45 8.13
N ALA A 658 33.04 35.73 9.10
CA ALA A 658 32.27 35.17 10.21
C ALA A 658 31.60 36.28 11.05
N GLY A 659 30.31 36.11 11.35
CA GLY A 659 29.49 37.11 12.04
C GLY A 659 28.64 37.98 11.11
N THR A 660 28.92 38.02 9.79
CA THR A 660 28.05 38.74 8.84
C THR A 660 26.65 38.13 8.82
N THR A 661 25.63 39.00 8.76
CA THR A 661 24.23 38.63 8.82
C THR A 661 23.49 39.07 7.55
N TRP A 662 22.66 38.21 6.97
CA TRP A 662 22.00 38.49 5.68
C TRP A 662 20.46 38.38 5.68
N THR A 663 19.85 38.98 4.65
CA THR A 663 18.42 38.93 4.32
C THR A 663 18.21 38.31 2.92
N PRO A 664 17.37 37.27 2.75
CA PRO A 664 17.26 36.54 1.48
C PRO A 664 16.46 37.26 0.41
N THR A 665 16.82 37.03 -0.85
CA THR A 665 15.95 37.16 -2.03
C THR A 665 15.64 35.75 -2.55
N HIS A 666 14.35 35.39 -2.61
CA HIS A 666 13.90 34.02 -2.93
C HIS A 666 13.74 33.79 -4.45
N HIS A 667 14.31 32.71 -4.98
CA HIS A 667 14.14 32.25 -6.36
C HIS A 667 13.35 30.94 -6.41
N PRO A 668 12.05 30.97 -6.73
CA PRO A 668 11.21 29.78 -6.81
C PRO A 668 11.50 28.96 -8.08
N ASP A 669 11.29 27.64 -8.00
CA ASP A 669 11.51 26.67 -9.07
C ASP A 669 12.97 26.59 -9.58
N VAL A 670 13.91 27.07 -8.76
CA VAL A 670 15.36 27.04 -8.98
C VAL A 670 16.03 26.24 -7.86
N GLU A 671 16.87 25.28 -8.20
CA GLU A 671 17.72 24.54 -7.25
C GLU A 671 19.19 24.88 -7.51
N LEU A 672 19.94 25.16 -6.45
CA LEU A 672 21.41 25.17 -6.50
C LEU A 672 21.92 23.72 -6.61
N LEU A 673 22.63 23.39 -7.69
CA LEU A 673 23.18 22.06 -7.96
C LEU A 673 24.45 21.81 -7.16
N MET A 674 24.29 21.81 -5.83
CA MET A 674 25.34 21.57 -4.84
C MET A 674 24.90 20.46 -3.88
N ARG A 675 25.78 19.48 -3.68
CA ARG A 675 25.66 18.44 -2.66
C ARG A 675 26.80 18.56 -1.66
N VAL A 676 26.48 18.37 -0.39
CA VAL A 676 27.40 18.44 0.75
C VAL A 676 27.55 17.06 1.34
N THR A 677 28.78 16.64 1.59
CA THR A 677 29.12 15.37 2.23
C THR A 677 29.73 15.67 3.60
N GLU A 678 28.99 15.43 4.68
CA GLU A 678 29.43 15.63 6.06
C GLU A 678 29.91 14.34 6.71
N ARG A 679 30.80 14.41 7.69
CA ARG A 679 31.01 13.36 8.68
C ARG A 679 30.25 13.73 9.96
N PRO A 680 29.23 12.97 10.37
CA PRO A 680 28.57 13.17 11.67
C PRO A 680 29.56 13.00 12.83
N GLY A 681 29.45 13.81 13.89
CA GLY A 681 30.33 13.73 15.07
C GLY A 681 30.46 15.01 15.87
#